data_AF-A0A7F8QRH9-F1
#
_entry.id   AF-A0A7F8QRH9-F1
#
_cell.length_a   1.000
_cell.length_b   1.000
_cell.length_c   1.000
_cell.angle_alpha   90.00
_cell.angle_beta   90.00
_cell.angle_gamma   90.00
#
_symmetry.space_group_name_H-M   'P 1'
#
loop_
_entity.id
_entity.type
_entity.pdbx_description
1 polymer ?
#
loop_
_entity_poly.entity_id
_entity_poly.type
_entity_poly.pdbx_seq_one_letter_code
_entity_poly.pdbx_strand_id
1 'polypeptide(L)'
;MPLSRHLELLESLEFPEVKPRLRPLLHVVCLIWATCESYRSPGRLTILLQEICNLLIQQASNYLCPEGLLRSEVEESQRKLHVAVDTLSFFKQGFQDRREHLCAYFKENQEVRQWDFQSSLVFERLDGFLGRLLMVQDLLKTALDFHQLGKLEFSGIRGNALSQQVQQMYDGFQEMYGVFSESSYDCLDPQSMEFENDVCEFNRRVEDLDRRLGAIFSQAFDDAPDLEHAFKLLDIAGKLLERPLVAQDASEKYLLLIQMFIKDLDTVRAIYSQRVQEEAELGFSSVHKNMPTVAGGLRWAQELRQRIQGPFANFKRITHPCMDSAEGKRMTQKYEDTLSLLEKYETRLYEDWCQTVSEKSQYNLSRPLLKRDSETKQIAVNFNPQLLSVLKEMSYLEPRQMQRIPETAAAMFSSREFYRQLVAKLELMANGYNKVVKTLAEVEFPLVEEELRDIDLRLRAAEGTLNWKTEGIWDYVIQITNSIHGLEQRIQKAKDNVEEIQNIMKTWVSPIFKRKDGKKECLLSMDDQHDRMEKYYHLIRESGLKIHALVQENLGLFAADPTSNIWKTYVNYIDEMLLDGFFLAIECSLKYLLENTECKAGLTPIFEAQLSLAIPELVFSPPLEYGVKGGFYDAVEGLVTSIFGISSLVPRLSPQNGSPHYQVDVEGMAPLASMRSTLLDRVQSMMALCCGYRSAFSQYSYLYVEDRREILSQFLFLKRRLTPTKGSMKKCVGWSPSRCSTAG
;
A
#
# COMPACT_ATOMS: atom_id res chain seq x y z
N MET A 1 89.04 -25.13 -7.94
CA MET A 1 89.23 -24.17 -6.82
C MET A 1 87.95 -24.17 -5.98
N PRO A 2 87.98 -24.14 -4.64
CA PRO A 2 86.76 -24.20 -3.83
C PRO A 2 85.78 -23.05 -4.12
N LEU A 3 86.27 -21.88 -4.57
CA LEU A 3 85.45 -20.74 -4.97
C LEU A 3 84.72 -20.93 -6.32
N SER A 4 85.33 -21.63 -7.29
CA SER A 4 84.78 -21.74 -8.64
C SER A 4 83.43 -22.46 -8.65
N ARG A 5 83.29 -23.53 -7.86
CA ARG A 5 82.01 -24.26 -7.70
C ARG A 5 80.88 -23.37 -7.14
N HIS A 6 81.21 -22.42 -6.26
CA HIS A 6 80.21 -21.50 -5.70
C HIS A 6 79.83 -20.39 -6.70
N LEU A 7 80.78 -19.94 -7.53
CA LEU A 7 80.51 -18.96 -8.59
C LEU A 7 79.74 -19.58 -9.77
N GLU A 8 80.13 -20.78 -10.23
CA GLU A 8 79.40 -21.54 -11.27
C GLU A 8 77.96 -21.88 -10.83
N LEU A 9 77.77 -22.20 -9.54
CA LEU A 9 76.45 -22.39 -8.97
C LEU A 9 75.65 -21.09 -8.93
N LEU A 10 76.29 -19.96 -8.61
CA LEU A 10 75.62 -18.66 -8.56
C LEU A 10 75.20 -18.21 -9.97
N GLU A 11 76.04 -18.43 -10.99
CA GLU A 11 75.78 -18.14 -12.41
C GLU A 11 74.61 -18.94 -13.01
N SER A 12 74.41 -20.18 -12.56
CA SER A 12 73.37 -21.09 -13.07
C SER A 12 72.00 -20.97 -12.40
N LEU A 13 71.89 -20.19 -11.32
CA LEU A 13 70.64 -19.97 -10.59
C LEU A 13 69.84 -18.80 -11.17
N GLU A 14 68.52 -18.87 -11.01
CA GLU A 14 67.67 -17.70 -11.19
C GLU A 14 67.93 -16.67 -10.07
N PHE A 15 67.86 -15.38 -10.40
CA PHE A 15 68.27 -14.31 -9.48
C PHE A 15 67.58 -14.35 -8.10
N PRO A 16 66.27 -14.64 -7.96
CA PRO A 16 65.63 -14.76 -6.64
C PRO A 16 66.23 -15.87 -5.76
N GLU A 17 66.83 -16.89 -6.35
CA GLU A 17 67.46 -18.02 -5.64
C GLU A 17 68.92 -17.74 -5.24
N VAL A 18 69.49 -16.61 -5.68
CA VAL A 18 70.87 -16.21 -5.39
C VAL A 18 71.03 -15.84 -3.90
N LYS A 19 70.04 -15.18 -3.30
CA LYS A 19 70.08 -14.67 -1.91
C LYS A 19 70.62 -15.67 -0.86
N PRO A 20 70.11 -16.92 -0.74
CA PRO A 20 70.62 -17.89 0.23
C PRO A 20 72.06 -18.37 -0.03
N ARG A 21 72.59 -18.22 -1.25
CA ARG A 21 73.94 -18.67 -1.64
C ARG A 21 75.02 -17.63 -1.38
N LEU A 22 74.65 -16.38 -1.14
CA LEU A 22 75.58 -15.27 -0.86
C LEU A 22 76.38 -15.46 0.43
N ARG A 23 75.75 -15.95 1.51
CA ARG A 23 76.45 -16.22 2.79
C ARG A 23 77.48 -17.36 2.68
N PRO A 24 77.16 -18.52 2.07
CA PRO A 24 78.15 -19.54 1.75
C PRO A 24 79.31 -19.04 0.89
N LEU A 25 79.03 -18.22 -0.13
CA LEU A 25 80.06 -17.64 -0.99
C LEU A 25 81.04 -16.78 -0.17
N LEU A 26 80.54 -15.84 0.63
CA LEU A 26 81.36 -14.99 1.48
C LEU A 26 82.14 -15.80 2.54
N HIS A 27 81.56 -16.89 3.05
CA HIS A 27 82.25 -17.80 3.96
C HIS A 27 83.49 -18.44 3.30
N VAL A 28 83.38 -18.87 2.03
CA VAL A 28 84.51 -19.41 1.28
C VAL A 28 85.56 -18.33 0.99
N VAL A 29 85.15 -17.09 0.71
CA VAL A 29 86.07 -15.95 0.57
C VAL A 29 86.86 -15.70 1.86
N CYS A 30 86.22 -15.78 3.03
CA CYS A 30 86.88 -15.67 4.33
C CYS A 30 87.87 -16.83 4.59
N LEU A 31 87.50 -18.06 4.23
CA LEU A 31 88.39 -19.22 4.32
C LEU A 31 89.62 -19.09 3.42
N ILE A 32 89.46 -18.56 2.20
CA ILE A 32 90.57 -18.31 1.28
C ILE A 32 91.53 -17.26 1.87
N TRP A 33 91.00 -16.21 2.48
CA TRP A 33 91.79 -15.20 3.17
C TRP A 33 92.59 -15.78 4.36
N ALA A 34 91.96 -16.65 5.15
CA ALA A 34 92.60 -17.29 6.30
C ALA A 34 93.67 -18.31 5.89
N THR A 35 93.46 -19.08 4.82
CA THR A 35 94.29 -20.25 4.46
C THR A 35 95.30 -20.04 3.34
N CYS A 36 95.10 -19.08 2.43
CA CYS A 36 95.91 -18.91 1.22
C CYS A 36 96.82 -17.67 1.31
N GLU A 37 98.13 -17.87 1.47
CA GLU A 37 99.10 -16.76 1.60
C GLU A 37 99.20 -15.89 0.34
N SER A 38 99.00 -16.47 -0.85
CA SER A 38 99.06 -15.74 -2.11
C SER A 38 97.83 -14.86 -2.37
N TYR A 39 96.69 -15.14 -1.73
CA TYR A 39 95.47 -14.33 -1.80
C TYR A 39 95.29 -13.42 -0.58
N ARG A 40 96.14 -13.53 0.45
CA ARG A 40 96.18 -12.68 1.65
C ARG A 40 96.83 -11.32 1.38
N SER A 41 96.35 -10.65 0.33
CA SER A 41 96.72 -9.29 -0.09
C SER A 41 95.45 -8.45 -0.24
N PRO A 42 95.32 -7.30 0.44
CA PRO A 42 94.14 -6.44 0.37
C PRO A 42 93.73 -6.09 -1.07
N GLY A 43 94.69 -5.83 -1.97
CA GLY A 43 94.41 -5.51 -3.37
C GLY A 43 93.76 -6.66 -4.14
N ARG A 44 94.24 -7.90 -3.96
CA ARG A 44 93.68 -9.08 -4.66
C ARG A 44 92.28 -9.44 -4.16
N LEU A 45 92.04 -9.31 -2.86
CA LEU A 45 90.72 -9.54 -2.28
C LEU A 45 89.72 -8.46 -2.68
N THR A 46 90.15 -7.20 -2.75
CA THR A 46 89.32 -6.09 -3.24
C THR A 46 88.85 -6.35 -4.67
N ILE A 47 89.77 -6.73 -5.57
CA ILE A 47 89.42 -7.08 -6.95
C ILE A 47 88.46 -8.28 -7.01
N LEU A 48 88.70 -9.33 -6.22
CA LEU A 48 87.81 -10.50 -6.20
C LEU A 48 86.38 -10.12 -5.76
N LEU A 49 86.25 -9.29 -4.74
CA LEU A 49 84.95 -8.83 -4.24
C LEU A 49 84.27 -7.87 -5.24
N GLN A 50 85.04 -7.02 -5.93
CA GLN A 50 84.55 -6.19 -7.02
C GLN A 50 84.00 -7.06 -8.16
N GLU A 51 84.68 -8.13 -8.55
CA GLU A 51 84.17 -9.05 -9.58
C GLU A 51 82.92 -9.81 -9.13
N ILE A 52 82.81 -10.18 -7.86
CA ILE A 52 81.55 -10.73 -7.31
C ILE A 52 80.42 -9.68 -7.37
N CYS A 53 80.71 -8.42 -7.05
CA CYS A 53 79.73 -7.33 -7.20
C CYS A 53 79.33 -7.14 -8.67
N ASN A 54 80.29 -7.16 -9.61
CA ASN A 54 80.03 -7.06 -11.05
C ASN A 54 79.12 -8.19 -11.53
N LEU A 55 79.37 -9.42 -11.08
CA LEU A 55 78.53 -10.58 -11.39
C LEU A 55 77.11 -10.41 -10.84
N LEU A 56 76.95 -9.97 -9.60
CA LEU A 56 75.62 -9.73 -9.00
C LEU A 56 74.86 -8.60 -9.70
N ILE A 57 75.55 -7.52 -10.11
CA ILE A 57 74.96 -6.43 -10.90
C ILE A 57 74.49 -6.97 -12.25
N GLN A 58 75.31 -7.78 -12.93
CA GLN A 58 74.96 -8.36 -14.22
C GLN A 58 73.74 -9.29 -14.10
N GLN A 59 73.69 -10.15 -13.10
CA GLN A 59 72.54 -11.03 -12.89
C GLN A 59 71.27 -10.26 -12.49
N ALA A 60 71.40 -9.22 -11.65
CA ALA A 60 70.28 -8.34 -11.30
C ALA A 60 69.76 -7.60 -12.54
N SER A 61 70.65 -7.07 -13.37
CA SER A 61 70.30 -6.38 -14.62
C SER A 61 69.59 -7.32 -15.59
N ASN A 62 70.09 -8.55 -15.77
CA ASN A 62 69.45 -9.56 -16.62
C ASN A 62 68.07 -9.96 -16.12
N TYR A 63 67.90 -10.09 -14.79
CA TYR A 63 66.61 -10.41 -14.17
C TYR A 63 65.58 -9.27 -14.31
N LEU A 64 66.05 -8.03 -14.16
CA LEU A 64 65.20 -6.84 -14.26
C LEU A 64 64.83 -6.50 -15.70
N CYS A 65 65.68 -6.84 -16.68
CA CYS A 65 65.51 -6.55 -18.11
C CYS A 65 65.23 -5.05 -18.37
N PRO A 66 66.28 -4.22 -18.57
CA PRO A 66 66.13 -2.78 -18.69
C PRO A 66 65.13 -2.32 -19.75
N GLU A 67 65.05 -3.04 -20.89
CA GLU A 67 64.21 -2.70 -22.03
C GLU A 67 62.72 -2.92 -21.76
N GLY A 68 62.40 -3.77 -20.78
CA GLY A 68 61.04 -4.15 -20.40
C GLY A 68 60.59 -3.54 -19.08
N LEU A 69 61.50 -3.16 -18.18
CA LEU A 69 61.19 -2.84 -16.79
C LEU A 69 60.16 -1.70 -16.61
N LEU A 70 60.27 -0.64 -17.41
CA LEU A 70 59.34 0.50 -17.36
C LEU A 70 58.11 0.33 -18.26
N ARG A 71 58.15 -0.66 -19.18
CA ARG A 71 57.09 -0.97 -20.16
C ARG A 71 56.13 -2.07 -19.67
N SER A 72 56.59 -2.95 -18.79
CA SER A 72 55.78 -4.02 -18.19
C SER A 72 54.84 -3.49 -17.10
N GLU A 73 53.97 -4.35 -16.59
CA GLU A 73 53.07 -3.99 -15.50
C GLU A 73 53.84 -3.50 -14.27
N VAL A 74 53.50 -2.30 -13.78
CA VAL A 74 54.19 -1.59 -12.68
C VAL A 74 54.31 -2.45 -11.42
N GLU A 75 53.27 -3.24 -11.09
CA GLU A 75 53.26 -4.14 -9.93
C GLU A 75 54.26 -5.30 -10.05
N GLU A 76 54.45 -5.84 -11.25
CA GLU A 76 55.45 -6.87 -11.50
C GLU A 76 56.86 -6.27 -11.41
N SER A 77 57.08 -5.12 -12.05
CA SER A 77 58.35 -4.40 -12.01
C SER A 77 58.76 -4.01 -10.58
N GLN A 78 57.82 -3.54 -9.77
CA GLN A 78 58.02 -3.25 -8.34
C GLN A 78 58.48 -4.47 -7.54
N ARG A 79 57.82 -5.62 -7.75
CA ARG A 79 58.18 -6.87 -7.05
C ARG A 79 59.59 -7.33 -7.42
N LYS A 80 59.94 -7.29 -8.72
CA LYS A 80 61.28 -7.64 -9.20
C LYS A 80 62.35 -6.70 -8.63
N LEU A 81 62.09 -5.39 -8.63
CA LEU A 81 62.99 -4.39 -8.04
C LEU A 81 63.18 -4.59 -6.54
N HIS A 82 62.10 -4.89 -5.80
CA HIS A 82 62.22 -5.17 -4.37
C HIS A 82 63.14 -6.37 -4.11
N VAL A 83 62.98 -7.47 -4.86
CA VAL A 83 63.86 -8.66 -4.75
C VAL A 83 65.30 -8.32 -5.11
N ALA A 84 65.54 -7.51 -6.14
CA ALA A 84 66.88 -7.03 -6.53
C ALA A 84 67.54 -6.20 -5.43
N VAL A 85 66.87 -5.16 -4.95
CA VAL A 85 67.38 -4.27 -3.90
C VAL A 85 67.63 -5.04 -2.60
N ASP A 86 66.71 -5.92 -2.19
CA ASP A 86 66.83 -6.74 -0.98
C ASP A 86 67.99 -7.74 -1.09
N THR A 87 68.16 -8.42 -2.23
CA THR A 87 69.25 -9.39 -2.44
C THR A 87 70.62 -8.71 -2.44
N LEU A 88 70.76 -7.58 -3.13
CA LEU A 88 72.01 -6.82 -3.19
C LEU A 88 72.34 -6.17 -1.83
N SER A 89 71.34 -5.65 -1.12
CA SER A 89 71.51 -5.12 0.24
C SER A 89 71.89 -6.22 1.23
N PHE A 90 71.31 -7.41 1.08
CA PHE A 90 71.67 -8.59 1.88
C PHE A 90 73.12 -9.04 1.64
N PHE A 91 73.64 -8.92 0.42
CA PHE A 91 75.07 -9.15 0.16
C PHE A 91 75.94 -8.17 0.95
N LYS A 92 75.63 -6.87 0.92
CA LYS A 92 76.37 -5.86 1.69
C LYS A 92 76.33 -6.12 3.20
N GLN A 93 75.15 -6.46 3.73
CA GLN A 93 75.00 -6.85 5.14
C GLN A 93 75.82 -8.10 5.46
N GLY A 94 75.77 -9.12 4.61
CA GLY A 94 76.56 -10.34 4.77
C GLY A 94 78.07 -10.09 4.71
N PHE A 95 78.52 -9.15 3.87
CA PHE A 95 79.92 -8.74 3.83
C PHE A 95 80.36 -8.05 5.12
N GLN A 96 79.56 -7.12 5.64
CA GLN A 96 79.84 -6.41 6.90
C GLN A 96 79.92 -7.39 8.07
N ASP A 97 78.93 -8.28 8.20
CA ASP A 97 78.89 -9.32 9.23
C ASP A 97 80.14 -10.23 9.19
N ARG A 98 80.58 -10.64 7.99
CA ARG A 98 81.78 -11.46 7.81
C ARG A 98 83.08 -10.70 8.08
N ARG A 99 83.11 -9.40 7.78
CA ARG A 99 84.25 -8.52 8.08
C ARG A 99 84.44 -8.35 9.58
N GLU A 100 83.35 -8.19 10.33
CA GLU A 100 83.36 -8.06 11.81
C GLU A 100 83.77 -9.37 12.48
N HIS A 101 83.32 -10.52 11.97
CA HIS A 101 83.59 -11.85 12.54
C HIS A 101 84.77 -12.59 11.89
N LEU A 102 85.66 -11.86 11.21
CA LEU A 102 86.77 -12.46 10.44
C LEU A 102 87.76 -13.25 11.34
N CYS A 103 87.89 -12.87 12.61
CA CYS A 103 88.75 -13.54 13.58
C CYS A 103 88.40 -15.03 13.76
N ALA A 104 87.14 -15.42 13.59
CA ALA A 104 86.66 -16.80 13.77
C ALA A 104 87.23 -17.80 12.74
N TYR A 105 87.85 -17.30 11.66
CA TYR A 105 88.42 -18.13 10.59
C TYR A 105 89.91 -18.47 10.79
N PHE A 106 90.56 -17.87 11.78
CA PHE A 106 91.97 -18.12 12.12
C PHE A 106 92.07 -19.10 13.29
N LYS A 107 93.12 -19.93 13.32
CA LYS A 107 93.39 -20.82 14.47
C LYS A 107 93.88 -19.97 15.66
N GLU A 108 93.63 -20.41 16.91
CA GLU A 108 93.97 -19.68 18.15
C GLU A 108 95.43 -19.20 18.27
N ASN A 109 96.36 -19.83 17.53
CA ASN A 109 97.79 -19.49 17.52
C ASN A 109 98.27 -18.77 16.23
N GLN A 110 97.36 -18.25 15.40
CA GLN A 110 97.70 -17.47 14.18
C GLN A 110 97.37 -15.99 14.35
N GLU A 111 98.24 -15.11 13.85
CA GLU A 111 97.99 -13.67 13.79
C GLU A 111 96.81 -13.37 12.84
N VAL A 112 95.76 -12.75 13.37
CA VAL A 112 94.56 -12.39 12.61
C VAL A 112 94.87 -11.18 11.74
N ARG A 113 94.95 -11.38 10.41
CA ARG A 113 95.04 -10.26 9.47
C ARG A 113 93.63 -9.79 9.10
N GLN A 114 93.29 -8.56 9.45
CA GLN A 114 92.03 -7.94 9.09
C GLN A 114 91.98 -7.53 7.61
N TRP A 115 90.79 -7.29 7.10
CA TRP A 115 90.59 -6.66 5.79
C TRP A 115 90.92 -5.16 5.90
N ASP A 116 92.17 -4.82 5.58
CA ASP A 116 92.72 -3.47 5.66
C ASP A 116 92.49 -2.67 4.35
N PHE A 117 91.21 -2.56 3.95
CA PHE A 117 90.78 -1.75 2.81
C PHE A 117 89.42 -1.12 3.09
N GLN A 118 89.12 0.05 2.52
CA GLN A 118 87.82 0.71 2.71
C GLN A 118 86.72 -0.02 1.94
N SER A 119 85.54 -0.23 2.55
CA SER A 119 84.41 -0.91 1.89
C SER A 119 83.93 -0.17 0.63
N SER A 120 84.11 1.14 0.57
CA SER A 120 83.82 1.96 -0.62
C SER A 120 84.55 1.48 -1.87
N LEU A 121 85.79 1.01 -1.72
CA LEU A 121 86.58 0.48 -2.84
C LEU A 121 85.96 -0.78 -3.45
N VAL A 122 85.21 -1.57 -2.68
CA VAL A 122 84.53 -2.77 -3.18
C VAL A 122 83.16 -2.43 -3.77
N PHE A 123 82.43 -1.51 -3.14
CA PHE A 123 81.02 -1.31 -3.42
C PHE A 123 80.69 -0.10 -4.30
N GLU A 124 81.65 0.73 -4.71
CA GLU A 124 81.38 1.95 -5.52
C GLU A 124 80.37 1.72 -6.67
N ARG A 125 80.62 0.70 -7.51
CA ARG A 125 79.72 0.35 -8.62
C ARG A 125 78.38 -0.24 -8.16
N LEU A 126 78.39 -1.05 -7.11
CA LEU A 126 77.17 -1.65 -6.54
C LEU A 126 76.28 -0.60 -5.88
N ASP A 127 76.87 0.40 -5.24
CA ASP A 127 76.19 1.49 -4.55
C ASP A 127 75.57 2.46 -5.56
N GLY A 128 76.28 2.76 -6.65
CA GLY A 128 75.70 3.49 -7.78
C GLY A 128 74.51 2.76 -8.41
N PHE A 129 74.64 1.45 -8.65
CA PHE A 129 73.54 0.62 -9.16
C PHE A 129 72.35 0.54 -8.18
N LEU A 130 72.60 0.33 -6.89
CA LEU A 130 71.56 0.33 -5.85
C LEU A 130 70.84 1.68 -5.77
N GLY A 131 71.56 2.79 -5.85
CA GLY A 131 70.98 4.14 -5.90
C GLY A 131 70.05 4.31 -7.11
N ARG A 132 70.48 3.80 -8.28
CA ARG A 132 69.65 3.79 -9.50
C ARG A 132 68.40 2.92 -9.34
N LEU A 133 68.52 1.72 -8.77
CA LEU A 133 67.37 0.85 -8.50
C LEU A 133 66.35 1.49 -7.56
N LEU A 134 66.80 2.20 -6.52
CA LEU A 134 65.92 2.94 -5.61
C LEU A 134 65.19 4.09 -6.34
N MET A 135 65.89 4.83 -7.21
CA MET A 135 65.28 5.88 -8.02
C MET A 135 64.17 5.32 -8.95
N VAL A 136 64.44 4.21 -9.64
CA VAL A 136 63.44 3.52 -10.47
C VAL A 136 62.28 2.98 -9.61
N GLN A 137 62.59 2.46 -8.42
CA GLN A 137 61.58 1.98 -7.49
C GLN A 137 60.66 3.11 -7.02
N ASP A 138 61.18 4.30 -6.72
CA ASP A 138 60.36 5.44 -6.28
C ASP A 138 59.53 6.04 -7.43
N LEU A 139 60.08 6.06 -8.65
CA LEU A 139 59.33 6.38 -9.88
C LEU A 139 58.12 5.45 -10.05
N LEU A 140 58.34 4.13 -9.98
CA LEU A 140 57.28 3.15 -10.15
C LEU A 140 56.27 3.14 -8.98
N LYS A 141 56.68 3.49 -7.75
CA LYS A 141 55.76 3.61 -6.59
C LYS A 141 54.80 4.78 -6.83
N THR A 142 55.37 5.92 -7.23
CA THR A 142 54.59 7.10 -7.62
C THR A 142 53.66 6.77 -8.77
N ALA A 143 54.14 6.03 -9.77
CA ALA A 143 53.28 5.59 -10.86
C ALA A 143 52.12 4.73 -10.34
N LEU A 144 52.38 3.73 -9.49
CA LEU A 144 51.34 2.87 -8.92
C LEU A 144 50.24 3.68 -8.20
N ASP A 145 50.63 4.69 -7.42
CA ASP A 145 49.68 5.57 -6.72
C ASP A 145 48.80 6.32 -7.73
N PHE A 146 49.40 6.98 -8.73
CA PHE A 146 48.67 7.77 -9.73
C PHE A 146 47.84 6.93 -10.72
N HIS A 147 48.15 5.65 -10.91
CA HIS A 147 47.28 4.74 -11.65
C HIS A 147 45.91 4.53 -10.96
N GLN A 148 45.79 4.81 -9.66
CA GLN A 148 44.50 4.78 -8.96
C GLN A 148 43.57 5.92 -9.41
N LEU A 149 44.10 7.03 -9.92
CA LEU A 149 43.29 8.16 -10.40
C LEU A 149 42.38 7.78 -11.56
N GLY A 150 42.80 6.85 -12.43
CA GLY A 150 41.98 6.40 -13.56
C GLY A 150 40.69 5.67 -13.17
N LYS A 151 40.56 5.28 -11.89
CA LYS A 151 39.34 4.66 -11.34
C LYS A 151 38.63 5.57 -10.33
N LEU A 152 39.15 6.78 -10.11
CA LEU A 152 38.67 7.68 -9.09
C LEU A 152 37.52 8.52 -9.66
N GLU A 153 36.33 8.27 -9.14
CA GLU A 153 35.12 9.00 -9.52
C GLU A 153 34.51 9.67 -8.29
N PHE A 154 34.35 11.00 -8.38
CA PHE A 154 33.62 11.77 -7.40
C PHE A 154 32.13 11.77 -7.71
N SER A 155 31.33 11.50 -6.68
CA SER A 155 29.87 11.62 -6.71
C SER A 155 29.43 12.93 -6.05
N GLY A 156 28.27 13.47 -6.45
CA GLY A 156 27.68 14.68 -5.86
C GLY A 156 27.43 15.81 -6.86
N ILE A 157 27.01 16.98 -6.36
CA ILE A 157 26.58 18.13 -7.19
C ILE A 157 27.71 18.62 -8.10
N ARG A 158 28.94 18.65 -7.60
CA ARG A 158 30.15 18.95 -8.39
C ARG A 158 30.94 17.71 -8.81
N GLY A 159 30.42 16.51 -8.53
CA GLY A 159 31.12 15.25 -8.75
C GLY A 159 31.63 15.10 -10.18
N ASN A 160 30.78 15.34 -11.19
CA ASN A 160 31.16 15.25 -12.60
C ASN A 160 32.30 16.22 -12.98
N ALA A 161 32.26 17.46 -12.50
CA ALA A 161 33.31 18.44 -12.79
C ALA A 161 34.64 18.09 -12.11
N LEU A 162 34.59 17.53 -10.89
CA LEU A 162 35.78 17.08 -10.16
C LEU A 162 36.36 15.81 -10.79
N SER A 163 35.52 14.84 -11.15
CA SER A 163 35.93 13.63 -11.88
C SER A 163 36.57 13.97 -13.22
N GLN A 164 36.04 14.96 -13.95
CA GLN A 164 36.64 15.42 -15.20
C GLN A 164 38.02 16.06 -14.96
N GLN A 165 38.20 16.82 -13.87
CA GLN A 165 39.52 17.36 -13.51
C GLN A 165 40.52 16.25 -13.16
N VAL A 166 40.09 15.22 -12.43
CA VAL A 166 40.94 14.06 -12.13
C VAL A 166 41.27 13.26 -13.38
N GLN A 167 40.32 13.09 -14.30
CA GLN A 167 40.59 12.44 -15.58
C GLN A 167 41.64 13.20 -16.38
N GLN A 168 41.54 14.53 -16.46
CA GLN A 168 42.56 15.36 -17.12
C GLN A 168 43.93 15.25 -16.44
N MET A 169 43.96 15.14 -15.11
CA MET A 169 45.20 14.89 -14.37
C MET A 169 45.78 13.51 -14.67
N TYR A 170 44.92 12.49 -14.79
CA TYR A 170 45.33 11.14 -15.16
C TYR A 170 45.87 11.06 -16.59
N ASP A 171 45.20 11.70 -17.55
CA ASP A 171 45.66 11.78 -18.94
C ASP A 171 47.04 12.47 -19.01
N GLY A 172 47.19 13.62 -18.31
CA GLY A 172 48.48 14.30 -18.20
C GLY A 172 49.56 13.45 -17.51
N PHE A 173 49.20 12.65 -16.51
CA PHE A 173 50.10 11.68 -15.90
C PHE A 173 50.54 10.59 -16.88
N GLN A 174 49.63 10.04 -17.68
CA GLN A 174 49.94 9.01 -18.69
C GLN A 174 50.90 9.56 -19.76
N GLU A 175 50.71 10.81 -20.21
CA GLU A 175 51.63 11.46 -21.15
C GLU A 175 53.05 11.59 -20.55
N MET A 176 53.16 12.01 -19.29
CA MET A 176 54.44 12.14 -18.60
C MET A 176 55.13 10.79 -18.41
N TYR A 177 54.37 9.77 -18.01
CA TYR A 177 54.91 8.42 -17.82
C TYR A 177 55.27 7.75 -19.17
N GLY A 178 54.55 8.10 -20.25
CA GLY A 178 54.81 7.62 -21.61
C GLY A 178 56.23 7.90 -22.10
N VAL A 179 56.83 9.02 -21.69
CA VAL A 179 58.23 9.39 -22.01
C VAL A 179 59.20 8.26 -21.62
N PHE A 180 59.01 7.66 -20.44
CA PHE A 180 59.86 6.55 -19.97
C PHE A 180 59.63 5.24 -20.74
N SER A 181 58.42 5.05 -21.29
CA SER A 181 58.09 3.86 -22.07
C SER A 181 58.62 3.93 -23.50
N GLU A 182 58.67 5.13 -24.08
CA GLU A 182 59.12 5.38 -25.45
C GLU A 182 60.63 5.61 -25.57
N SER A 183 61.30 5.91 -24.45
CA SER A 183 62.74 6.17 -24.40
C SER A 183 63.58 4.95 -24.79
N SER A 184 64.75 5.22 -25.37
CA SER A 184 65.72 4.22 -25.83
C SER A 184 66.91 4.01 -24.90
N TYR A 185 67.03 4.80 -23.82
CA TYR A 185 68.13 4.68 -22.87
C TYR A 185 67.92 3.51 -21.90
N ASP A 186 69.02 3.06 -21.27
CA ASP A 186 68.98 2.08 -20.18
C ASP A 186 68.63 2.79 -18.86
N CYS A 187 67.47 2.47 -18.29
CA CYS A 187 67.02 3.03 -17.01
C CYS A 187 67.81 2.50 -15.80
N LEU A 188 68.58 1.42 -15.94
CA LEU A 188 69.41 0.84 -14.90
C LEU A 188 70.88 1.32 -14.96
N ASP A 189 71.30 1.99 -16.03
CA ASP A 189 72.65 2.52 -16.16
C ASP A 189 72.89 3.73 -15.24
N PRO A 190 73.79 3.64 -14.24
CA PRO A 190 74.10 4.76 -13.34
C PRO A 190 74.80 5.95 -14.02
N GLN A 191 75.28 5.81 -15.26
CA GLN A 191 75.94 6.90 -16.00
C GLN A 191 74.98 7.68 -16.91
N SER A 192 73.75 7.21 -17.07
CA SER A 192 72.76 7.85 -17.93
C SER A 192 72.17 9.10 -17.26
N MET A 193 72.68 10.27 -17.69
CA MET A 193 72.19 11.60 -17.30
C MET A 193 70.82 11.93 -17.89
N GLU A 194 70.45 11.34 -19.03
CA GLU A 194 69.16 11.57 -19.70
C GLU A 194 68.00 11.12 -18.81
N PHE A 195 68.06 9.90 -18.28
CA PHE A 195 67.05 9.41 -17.34
C PHE A 195 66.99 10.20 -16.05
N GLU A 196 68.13 10.64 -15.49
CA GLU A 196 68.11 11.45 -14.26
C GLU A 196 67.38 12.78 -14.49
N ASN A 197 67.63 13.42 -15.63
CA ASN A 197 66.94 14.65 -16.01
C ASN A 197 65.42 14.41 -16.20
N ASP A 198 65.03 13.33 -16.88
CA ASP A 198 63.62 12.97 -17.07
C ASP A 198 62.92 12.66 -15.73
N VAL A 199 63.57 11.94 -14.82
CA VAL A 199 63.05 11.67 -13.46
C VAL A 199 62.93 12.96 -12.65
N CYS A 200 63.90 13.87 -12.74
CA CYS A 200 63.82 15.18 -12.10
C CYS A 200 62.64 16.01 -12.64
N GLU A 201 62.42 16.03 -13.96
CA GLU A 201 61.27 16.71 -14.56
C GLU A 201 59.96 16.05 -14.15
N PHE A 202 59.89 14.72 -14.17
CA PHE A 202 58.73 13.95 -13.73
C PHE A 202 58.36 14.27 -12.28
N ASN A 203 59.32 14.22 -11.36
CA ASN A 203 59.09 14.54 -9.94
C ASN A 203 58.56 15.96 -9.75
N ARG A 204 59.09 16.94 -10.49
CA ARG A 204 58.59 18.33 -10.45
C ARG A 204 57.13 18.42 -10.89
N ARG A 205 56.74 17.68 -11.92
CA ARG A 205 55.34 17.68 -12.41
C ARG A 205 54.41 16.85 -11.50
N VAL A 206 54.89 15.76 -10.90
CA VAL A 206 54.17 15.01 -9.87
C VAL A 206 53.83 15.90 -8.67
N GLU A 207 54.76 16.76 -8.27
CA GLU A 207 54.53 17.72 -7.18
C GLU A 207 53.39 18.71 -7.47
N ASP A 208 53.18 19.07 -8.75
CA ASP A 208 52.02 19.87 -9.18
C ASP A 208 50.73 19.04 -9.14
N LEU A 209 50.76 17.79 -9.61
CA LEU A 209 49.62 16.88 -9.55
C LEU A 209 49.19 16.62 -8.10
N ASP A 210 50.13 16.43 -7.18
CA ASP A 210 49.83 16.23 -5.75
C ASP A 210 49.11 17.44 -5.15
N ARG A 211 49.55 18.67 -5.45
CA ARG A 211 48.86 19.89 -5.00
C ARG A 211 47.46 20.03 -5.59
N ARG A 212 47.32 19.73 -6.89
CA ARG A 212 46.00 19.77 -7.56
C ARG A 212 45.07 18.71 -6.97
N LEU A 213 45.57 17.52 -6.66
CA LEU A 213 44.81 16.44 -6.02
C LEU A 213 44.39 16.83 -4.60
N GLY A 214 45.28 17.41 -3.79
CA GLY A 214 44.97 17.93 -2.46
C GLY A 214 43.86 19.00 -2.48
N ALA A 215 43.92 19.92 -3.45
CA ALA A 215 42.88 20.92 -3.65
C ALA A 215 41.53 20.32 -4.09
N ILE A 216 41.54 19.37 -5.04
CA ILE A 216 40.33 18.66 -5.49
C ILE A 216 39.70 17.88 -4.33
N PHE A 217 40.50 17.15 -3.55
CA PHE A 217 40.02 16.42 -2.39
C PHE A 217 39.42 17.37 -1.35
N SER A 218 40.09 18.48 -1.06
CA SER A 218 39.60 19.49 -0.13
C SER A 218 38.26 20.08 -0.57
N GLN A 219 38.11 20.39 -1.86
CA GLN A 219 36.85 20.86 -2.43
C GLN A 219 35.74 19.80 -2.39
N ALA A 220 36.08 18.55 -2.71
CA ALA A 220 35.14 17.43 -2.65
C ALA A 220 34.64 17.21 -1.21
N PHE A 221 35.54 17.32 -0.23
CA PHE A 221 35.22 17.19 1.18
C PHE A 221 34.32 18.33 1.67
N ASP A 222 34.62 19.58 1.28
CA ASP A 222 33.81 20.74 1.67
C ASP A 222 32.39 20.72 1.07
N ASP A 223 32.23 20.11 -0.11
CA ASP A 223 30.94 19.91 -0.77
C ASP A 223 30.17 18.68 -0.21
N ALA A 224 30.74 17.91 0.73
CA ALA A 224 30.09 16.73 1.31
C ALA A 224 28.91 17.12 2.23
N PRO A 225 27.68 16.61 1.98
CA PRO A 225 26.51 17.04 2.74
C PRO A 225 26.40 16.42 4.14
N ASP A 226 26.93 15.20 4.31
CA ASP A 226 26.83 14.45 5.55
C ASP A 226 28.09 13.60 5.82
N LEU A 227 28.10 13.02 7.01
CA LEU A 227 29.22 12.22 7.51
C LEU A 227 29.46 10.95 6.69
N GLU A 228 28.41 10.34 6.13
CA GLU A 228 28.54 9.11 5.32
C GLU A 228 29.23 9.41 3.99
N HIS A 229 28.87 10.51 3.34
CA HIS A 229 29.53 10.97 2.12
C HIS A 229 31.00 11.32 2.39
N ALA A 230 31.29 12.00 3.50
CA ALA A 230 32.66 12.33 3.89
C ALA A 230 33.52 11.07 4.11
N PHE A 231 32.99 10.03 4.76
CA PHE A 231 33.69 8.75 4.90
C PHE A 231 33.91 8.04 3.55
N LYS A 232 32.92 8.04 2.65
CA LYS A 232 33.09 7.49 1.30
C LYS A 232 34.20 8.19 0.52
N LEU A 233 34.34 9.51 0.66
CA LEU A 233 35.43 10.25 0.02
C LEU A 233 36.81 9.83 0.55
N LEU A 234 36.92 9.59 1.87
CA LEU A 234 38.15 9.06 2.45
C LEU A 234 38.47 7.66 1.92
N ASP A 235 37.47 6.79 1.81
CA ASP A 235 37.63 5.42 1.29
C ASP A 235 38.03 5.40 -0.20
N ILE A 236 37.44 6.28 -1.02
CA ILE A 236 37.75 6.40 -2.46
C ILE A 236 39.16 6.98 -2.69
N ALA A 237 39.56 7.99 -1.90
CA ALA A 237 40.89 8.57 -2.01
C ALA A 237 41.98 7.61 -1.48
N GLY A 238 41.68 6.82 -0.44
CA GLY A 238 42.52 5.71 0.02
C GLY A 238 43.97 6.12 0.26
N LYS A 239 44.91 5.42 -0.38
CA LYS A 239 46.36 5.65 -0.22
C LYS A 239 46.84 6.99 -0.78
N LEU A 240 46.06 7.62 -1.67
CA LEU A 240 46.43 8.94 -2.21
C LEU A 240 46.50 9.99 -1.10
N LEU A 241 45.75 9.80 0.00
CA LEU A 241 45.79 10.67 1.18
C LEU A 241 47.04 10.47 2.04
N GLU A 242 47.80 9.39 1.84
CA GLU A 242 49.07 9.15 2.54
C GLU A 242 50.23 9.91 1.87
N ARG A 243 50.04 10.42 0.65
CA ARG A 243 51.06 11.18 -0.08
C ARG A 243 51.34 12.51 0.65
N PRO A 244 52.60 12.91 0.87
CA PRO A 244 52.94 13.98 1.84
C PRO A 244 52.22 15.32 1.62
N LEU A 245 52.12 15.79 0.38
CA LEU A 245 51.49 17.07 0.05
C LEU A 245 49.95 16.99 0.15
N VAL A 246 49.36 15.86 -0.27
CA VAL A 246 47.92 15.63 -0.14
C VAL A 246 47.53 15.45 1.33
N ALA A 247 48.34 14.74 2.10
CA ALA A 247 48.16 14.53 3.54
C ALA A 247 48.16 15.85 4.31
N GLN A 248 49.02 16.80 3.90
CA GLN A 248 49.08 18.13 4.48
C GLN A 248 47.76 18.88 4.30
N ASP A 249 47.21 18.88 3.08
CA ASP A 249 45.93 19.52 2.77
C ASP A 249 44.73 18.80 3.43
N ALA A 250 44.77 17.47 3.49
CA ALA A 250 43.72 16.65 4.09
C ALA A 250 43.68 16.71 5.63
N SER A 251 44.79 17.10 6.28
CA SER A 251 44.91 17.02 7.75
C SER A 251 43.83 17.81 8.49
N GLU A 252 43.52 19.03 8.02
CA GLU A 252 42.48 19.87 8.62
C GLU A 252 41.07 19.28 8.44
N LYS A 253 40.84 18.53 7.35
CA LYS A 253 39.54 17.93 7.04
C LYS A 253 39.14 16.84 8.03
N TYR A 254 40.11 16.12 8.61
CA TYR A 254 39.82 15.15 9.67
C TYR A 254 39.24 15.81 10.94
N LEU A 255 39.66 17.03 11.28
CA LEU A 255 39.06 17.77 12.40
C LEU A 255 37.61 18.18 12.10
N LEU A 256 37.32 18.60 10.87
CA LEU A 256 35.96 18.89 10.42
C LEU A 256 35.07 17.64 10.48
N LEU A 257 35.60 16.48 10.07
CA LEU A 257 34.90 15.19 10.17
C LEU A 257 34.48 14.89 11.62
N ILE A 258 35.39 15.09 12.59
CA ILE A 258 35.10 14.94 14.01
C ILE A 258 33.99 15.91 14.44
N GLN A 259 34.03 17.17 14.00
CA GLN A 259 33.01 18.16 14.33
C GLN A 259 31.63 17.80 13.75
N MET A 260 31.57 17.28 12.53
CA MET A 260 30.33 16.78 11.91
C MET A 260 29.69 15.69 12.78
N PHE A 261 30.48 14.72 13.24
CA PHE A 261 29.95 13.67 14.12
C PHE A 261 29.55 14.18 15.50
N ILE A 262 30.30 15.12 16.08
CA ILE A 262 29.92 15.77 17.35
C ILE A 262 28.54 16.44 17.23
N LYS A 263 28.24 17.08 16.09
CA LYS A 263 26.94 17.70 15.79
C LYS A 263 25.83 16.66 15.60
N ASP A 264 26.13 15.52 14.97
CA ASP A 264 25.19 14.40 14.87
C ASP A 264 24.85 13.82 16.25
N LEU A 265 25.84 13.69 17.13
CA LEU A 265 25.62 13.29 18.53
C LEU A 265 24.75 14.29 19.30
N ASP A 266 24.93 15.61 19.08
CA ASP A 266 24.02 16.62 19.66
C ASP A 266 22.59 16.47 19.15
N THR A 267 22.43 16.20 17.86
CA THR A 267 21.12 16.00 17.24
C THR A 267 20.41 14.79 17.86
N VAL A 268 21.13 13.67 18.04
CA VAL A 268 20.59 12.47 18.72
C VAL A 268 20.19 12.78 20.16
N ARG A 269 21.01 13.56 20.88
CA ARG A 269 20.70 13.98 22.25
C ARG A 269 19.48 14.90 22.32
N ALA A 270 19.32 15.82 21.37
CA ALA A 270 18.14 16.68 21.30
C ALA A 270 16.87 15.87 21.03
N ILE A 271 16.91 14.91 20.11
CA ILE A 271 15.80 13.97 19.85
C ILE A 271 15.45 13.18 21.11
N TYR A 272 16.45 12.73 21.87
CA TYR A 272 16.24 12.06 23.14
C TYR A 272 15.56 12.96 24.18
N SER A 273 16.09 14.16 24.39
CA SER A 273 15.53 15.12 25.35
C SER A 273 14.10 15.52 25.01
N GLN A 274 13.79 15.73 23.73
CA GLN A 274 12.43 16.02 23.28
C GLN A 274 11.47 14.89 23.65
N ARG A 275 11.84 13.63 23.39
CA ARG A 275 10.99 12.49 23.72
C ARG A 275 10.74 12.37 25.23
N VAL A 276 11.78 12.54 26.05
CA VAL A 276 11.65 12.50 27.51
C VAL A 276 10.71 13.60 28.01
N GLN A 277 10.74 14.79 27.39
CA GLN A 277 9.83 15.89 27.72
C GLN A 277 8.38 15.56 27.32
N GLU A 278 8.16 15.04 26.10
CA GLU A 278 6.84 14.62 25.63
C GLU A 278 6.21 13.55 26.54
N GLU A 279 7.00 12.57 26.99
CA GLU A 279 6.55 11.56 27.96
C GLU A 279 6.16 12.16 29.31
N ALA A 280 6.87 13.17 29.77
CA ALA A 280 6.59 13.85 31.04
C ALA A 280 5.31 14.69 30.97
N GLU A 281 5.02 15.34 29.84
CA GLU A 281 3.85 16.21 29.65
C GLU A 281 2.57 15.44 29.33
N LEU A 282 2.67 14.45 28.43
CA LEU A 282 1.50 13.74 27.89
C LEU A 282 1.28 12.37 28.54
N GLY A 283 2.27 11.85 29.27
CA GLY A 283 2.24 10.51 29.85
C GLY A 283 2.41 9.37 28.82
N PHE A 284 2.57 9.70 27.54
CA PHE A 284 2.84 8.74 26.47
C PHE A 284 3.73 9.35 25.39
N SER A 285 4.44 8.48 24.68
CA SER A 285 5.31 8.82 23.55
C SER A 285 4.73 8.33 22.25
N SER A 286 5.01 9.03 21.15
CA SER A 286 4.76 8.50 19.82
C SER A 286 5.62 7.26 19.55
N VAL A 287 4.97 6.23 18.99
CA VAL A 287 5.60 4.96 18.62
C VAL A 287 5.28 4.63 17.17
N HIS A 288 6.07 3.75 16.58
CA HIS A 288 5.84 3.24 15.24
C HIS A 288 4.45 2.61 15.09
N LYS A 289 3.91 2.65 13.87
CA LYS A 289 2.59 2.07 13.56
C LYS A 289 2.53 0.62 14.02
N ASN A 290 1.40 0.24 14.66
CA ASN A 290 1.14 -1.09 15.21
C ASN A 290 2.09 -1.56 16.32
N MET A 291 2.97 -0.71 16.84
CA MET A 291 3.80 -1.05 17.99
C MET A 291 3.15 -0.62 19.30
N PRO A 292 3.23 -1.45 20.34
CA PRO A 292 2.85 -1.06 21.68
C PRO A 292 3.95 -0.19 22.32
N THR A 293 3.63 0.48 23.43
CA THR A 293 4.43 1.57 23.99
C THR A 293 5.86 1.15 24.37
N VAL A 294 6.04 -0.02 24.97
CA VAL A 294 7.33 -0.47 25.51
C VAL A 294 8.21 -0.95 24.36
N ALA A 295 7.76 -1.90 23.54
CA ALA A 295 8.49 -2.37 22.37
C ALA A 295 8.80 -1.24 21.38
N GLY A 296 7.88 -0.29 21.20
CA GLY A 296 8.08 0.90 20.38
C GLY A 296 9.18 1.82 20.94
N GLY A 297 9.19 2.05 22.26
CA GLY A 297 10.23 2.81 22.95
C GLY A 297 11.61 2.14 22.84
N LEU A 298 11.69 0.83 23.08
CA LEU A 298 12.94 0.06 22.93
C LEU A 298 13.44 0.08 21.48
N ARG A 299 12.55 -0.04 20.51
CA ARG A 299 12.93 0.02 19.09
C ARG A 299 13.47 1.40 18.71
N TRP A 300 12.83 2.46 19.16
CA TRP A 300 13.30 3.83 18.91
C TRP A 300 14.70 4.07 19.50
N ALA A 301 14.96 3.62 20.74
CA ALA A 301 16.28 3.76 21.36
C ALA A 301 17.35 2.96 20.60
N GLN A 302 17.00 1.75 20.14
CA GLN A 302 17.87 0.93 19.30
C GLN A 302 18.17 1.57 17.95
N GLU A 303 17.20 2.23 17.31
CA GLU A 303 17.39 2.94 16.04
C GLU A 303 18.37 4.12 16.21
N LEU A 304 18.26 4.87 17.32
CA LEU A 304 19.24 5.93 17.65
C LEU A 304 20.64 5.37 17.94
N ARG A 305 20.71 4.24 18.64
CA ARG A 305 21.98 3.54 18.89
C ARG A 305 22.65 3.11 17.59
N GLN A 306 21.89 2.49 16.66
CA GLN A 306 22.41 2.06 15.36
C GLN A 306 22.89 3.25 14.52
N ARG A 307 22.18 4.38 14.55
CA ARG A 307 22.55 5.61 13.85
C ARG A 307 23.94 6.12 14.25
N ILE A 308 24.31 6.03 15.53
CA ILE A 308 25.61 6.52 16.02
C ILE A 308 26.72 5.47 15.95
N GLN A 309 26.38 4.18 16.01
CA GLN A 309 27.37 3.09 16.01
C GLN A 309 28.10 2.93 14.68
N GLY A 310 27.39 3.07 13.55
CA GLY A 310 27.98 2.96 12.21
C GLY A 310 29.14 3.95 11.99
N PRO A 311 28.89 5.26 12.11
CA PRO A 311 29.95 6.26 11.95
C PRO A 311 31.10 6.11 12.96
N PHE A 312 30.80 5.78 14.22
CA PHE A 312 31.85 5.55 15.22
C PHE A 312 32.75 4.36 14.88
N ALA A 313 32.21 3.30 14.28
CA ALA A 313 33.02 2.17 13.80
C ALA A 313 33.99 2.59 12.69
N ASN A 314 33.62 3.54 11.83
CA ASN A 314 34.51 4.09 10.81
C ASN A 314 35.62 4.93 11.44
N PHE A 315 35.31 5.77 12.44
CA PHE A 315 36.34 6.53 13.19
C PHE A 315 37.38 5.62 13.86
N LYS A 316 36.98 4.44 14.35
CA LYS A 316 37.93 3.46 14.92
C LYS A 316 38.95 2.93 13.93
N ARG A 317 38.69 3.03 12.63
CA ARG A 317 39.60 2.57 11.55
C ARG A 317 40.58 3.66 11.12
N ILE A 318 40.34 4.92 11.49
CA ILE A 318 41.21 6.04 11.16
C ILE A 318 42.43 6.05 12.09
N THR A 319 43.63 6.04 11.51
CA THR A 319 44.92 6.05 12.23
C THR A 319 45.52 7.46 12.39
N HIS A 320 44.82 8.50 11.92
CA HIS A 320 45.33 9.88 11.92
C HIS A 320 45.49 10.44 13.37
N PRO A 321 46.56 11.19 13.67
CA PRO A 321 46.84 11.73 15.02
C PRO A 321 45.74 12.62 15.61
N CYS A 322 44.85 13.16 14.78
CA CYS A 322 43.71 13.95 15.26
C CYS A 322 42.76 13.16 16.18
N MET A 323 42.78 11.83 16.14
CA MET A 323 41.95 11.00 17.01
C MET A 323 42.36 11.10 18.48
N ASP A 324 43.65 11.34 18.75
CA ASP A 324 44.21 11.49 20.10
C ASP A 324 44.15 12.93 20.63
N SER A 325 43.71 13.88 19.79
CA SER A 325 43.50 15.28 20.14
C SER A 325 42.43 15.47 21.22
N ALA A 326 42.33 16.69 21.76
CA ALA A 326 41.28 17.02 22.72
C ALA A 326 39.88 16.87 22.11
N GLU A 327 39.73 17.23 20.83
CA GLU A 327 38.50 17.12 20.04
C GLU A 327 38.11 15.65 19.81
N GLY A 328 39.07 14.80 19.47
CA GLY A 328 38.86 13.36 19.29
C GLY A 328 38.43 12.67 20.59
N LYS A 329 39.10 12.96 21.70
CA LYS A 329 38.71 12.47 23.04
C LYS A 329 37.32 12.96 23.46
N ARG A 330 37.01 14.23 23.19
CA ARG A 330 35.68 14.81 23.45
C ARG A 330 34.58 14.09 22.65
N MET A 331 34.84 13.77 21.39
CA MET A 331 33.91 13.02 20.54
C MET A 331 33.64 11.62 21.09
N THR A 332 34.69 10.88 21.47
CA THR A 332 34.56 9.55 22.08
C THR A 332 33.76 9.59 23.38
N GLN A 333 34.09 10.51 24.31
CA GLN A 333 33.34 10.65 25.55
C GLN A 333 31.86 10.95 25.30
N LYS A 334 31.56 11.87 24.38
CA LYS A 334 30.20 12.26 24.05
C LYS A 334 29.39 11.11 23.45
N TYR A 335 30.03 10.26 22.65
CA TYR A 335 29.43 9.03 22.11
C TYR A 335 29.09 8.05 23.24
N GLU A 336 30.03 7.80 24.16
CA GLU A 336 29.83 6.92 25.33
C GLU A 336 28.71 7.43 26.25
N ASP A 337 28.69 8.74 26.53
CA ASP A 337 27.62 9.37 27.32
C ASP A 337 26.25 9.15 26.67
N THR A 338 26.17 9.30 25.34
CA THR A 338 24.92 9.13 24.58
C THR A 338 24.46 7.68 24.59
N LEU A 339 25.38 6.71 24.45
CA LEU A 339 25.05 5.29 24.60
C LEU A 339 24.52 4.97 26.00
N SER A 340 25.16 5.49 27.05
CA SER A 340 24.72 5.28 28.43
C SER A 340 23.33 5.86 28.68
N LEU A 341 23.00 7.02 28.09
CA LEU A 341 21.66 7.62 28.19
C LEU A 341 20.58 6.72 27.53
N LEU A 342 20.87 6.17 26.36
CA LEU A 342 19.95 5.27 25.66
C LEU A 342 19.76 3.95 26.42
N GLU A 343 20.83 3.38 26.95
CA GLU A 343 20.79 2.16 27.77
C GLU A 343 19.97 2.37 29.05
N LYS A 344 20.20 3.46 29.79
CA LYS A 344 19.41 3.80 30.98
C LYS A 344 17.93 3.95 30.67
N TYR A 345 17.59 4.55 29.53
CA TYR A 345 16.20 4.67 29.10
C TYR A 345 15.57 3.32 28.78
N GLU A 346 16.26 2.45 28.06
CA GLU A 346 15.79 1.09 27.74
C GLU A 346 15.57 0.26 29.01
N THR A 347 16.53 0.28 29.94
CA THR A 347 16.44 -0.43 31.22
C THR A 347 15.26 0.08 32.04
N ARG A 348 15.12 1.40 32.23
CA ARG A 348 13.99 2.01 32.96
C ARG A 348 12.66 1.55 32.37
N LEU A 349 12.50 1.69 31.05
CA LEU A 349 11.26 1.41 30.36
C LEU A 349 10.88 -0.09 30.44
N TYR A 350 11.87 -0.98 30.38
CA TYR A 350 11.65 -2.42 30.55
C TYR A 350 11.32 -2.80 32.00
N GLU A 351 12.03 -2.25 32.98
CA GLU A 351 11.81 -2.53 34.41
C GLU A 351 10.44 -2.03 34.89
N ASP A 352 10.04 -0.81 34.50
CA ASP A 352 8.73 -0.23 34.82
C ASP A 352 7.59 -1.09 34.24
N TRP A 353 7.79 -1.63 33.03
CA TRP A 353 6.84 -2.57 32.44
C TRP A 353 6.76 -3.88 33.23
N CYS A 354 7.91 -4.46 33.59
CA CYS A 354 7.96 -5.72 34.34
C CYS A 354 7.26 -5.63 35.70
N GLN A 355 7.40 -4.50 36.39
CA GLN A 355 6.74 -4.26 37.68
C GLN A 355 5.23 -4.10 37.54
N THR A 356 4.76 -3.36 36.52
CA THR A 356 3.34 -2.98 36.43
C THR A 356 2.47 -3.96 35.61
N VAL A 357 3.07 -4.75 34.72
CA VAL A 357 2.32 -5.61 33.78
C VAL A 357 1.54 -6.71 34.50
N SER A 358 2.09 -7.30 35.55
CA SER A 358 1.46 -8.39 36.29
C SER A 358 0.17 -7.94 36.97
N GLU A 359 0.23 -6.85 37.75
CA GLU A 359 -0.92 -6.31 38.47
C GLU A 359 -2.02 -5.86 37.51
N LYS A 360 -1.66 -5.09 36.47
CA LYS A 360 -2.63 -4.60 35.46
C LYS A 360 -3.30 -5.75 34.71
N SER A 361 -2.53 -6.77 34.33
CA SER A 361 -3.07 -7.94 33.62
C SER A 361 -3.98 -8.75 34.54
N GLN A 362 -3.59 -9.00 35.79
CA GLN A 362 -4.41 -9.75 36.73
C GLN A 362 -5.73 -9.03 37.05
N TYR A 363 -5.69 -7.72 37.25
CA TYR A 363 -6.88 -6.89 37.45
C TYR A 363 -7.82 -6.97 36.24
N ASN A 364 -7.31 -6.76 35.03
CA ASN A 364 -8.13 -6.77 33.82
C ASN A 364 -8.69 -8.17 33.50
N LEU A 365 -7.93 -9.24 33.76
CA LEU A 365 -8.41 -10.62 33.60
C LEU A 365 -9.47 -11.00 34.65
N SER A 366 -9.51 -10.33 35.80
CA SER A 366 -10.54 -10.56 36.83
C SER A 366 -11.87 -9.86 36.54
N ARG A 367 -11.93 -9.00 35.52
CA ARG A 367 -13.16 -8.32 35.12
C ARG A 367 -14.13 -9.28 34.41
N PRO A 368 -15.44 -8.97 34.43
CA PRO A 368 -16.44 -9.74 33.70
C PRO A 368 -16.15 -9.81 32.20
N LEU A 369 -16.69 -10.84 31.53
CA LEU A 369 -16.51 -11.04 30.08
C LEU A 369 -17.26 -10.02 29.23
N LEU A 370 -18.44 -9.60 29.69
CA LEU A 370 -19.31 -8.65 29.00
C LEU A 370 -19.56 -7.40 29.86
N LYS A 371 -19.84 -6.30 29.18
CA LYS A 371 -20.37 -5.07 29.77
C LYS A 371 -21.68 -4.71 29.06
N ARG A 372 -22.68 -4.30 29.84
CA ARG A 372 -23.96 -3.85 29.31
C ARG A 372 -24.10 -2.36 29.48
N ASP A 373 -24.53 -1.69 28.42
CA ASP A 373 -24.80 -0.27 28.42
C ASP A 373 -26.14 0.00 29.12
N SER A 374 -26.15 0.95 30.05
CA SER A 374 -27.32 1.23 30.90
C SER A 374 -28.48 1.84 30.13
N GLU A 375 -28.20 2.63 29.08
CA GLU A 375 -29.17 3.37 28.29
C GLU A 375 -29.70 2.52 27.13
N THR A 376 -28.79 1.96 26.33
CA THR A 376 -29.13 1.25 25.10
C THR A 376 -29.41 -0.24 25.31
N LYS A 377 -29.14 -0.78 26.51
CA LYS A 377 -29.23 -2.22 26.85
C LYS A 377 -28.37 -3.15 26.00
N GLN A 378 -27.48 -2.60 25.16
CA GLN A 378 -26.57 -3.36 24.31
C GLN A 378 -25.43 -3.95 25.12
N ILE A 379 -24.93 -5.10 24.67
CA ILE A 379 -23.77 -5.76 25.28
C ILE A 379 -22.52 -5.55 24.43
N ALA A 380 -21.37 -5.45 25.08
CA ALA A 380 -20.08 -5.39 24.43
C ALA A 380 -19.08 -6.28 25.18
N VAL A 381 -18.10 -6.80 24.46
CA VAL A 381 -17.02 -7.60 25.06
C VAL A 381 -16.15 -6.69 25.92
N ASN A 382 -15.88 -7.12 27.15
CA ASN A 382 -15.10 -6.38 28.13
C ASN A 382 -13.63 -6.86 28.15
N PHE A 383 -13.03 -6.94 26.97
CA PHE A 383 -11.60 -7.25 26.84
C PHE A 383 -10.81 -5.94 26.81
N ASN A 384 -10.06 -5.66 27.89
CA ASN A 384 -9.36 -4.37 28.02
C ASN A 384 -8.25 -4.25 26.96
N PRO A 385 -8.15 -3.13 26.21
CA PRO A 385 -7.07 -2.87 25.26
C PRO A 385 -5.65 -3.03 25.83
N GLN A 386 -5.48 -2.83 27.14
CA GLN A 386 -4.22 -3.07 27.83
C GLN A 386 -3.77 -4.54 27.74
N LEU A 387 -4.69 -5.51 27.77
CA LEU A 387 -4.36 -6.93 27.60
C LEU A 387 -3.85 -7.23 26.18
N LEU A 388 -4.48 -6.63 25.16
CA LEU A 388 -3.99 -6.70 23.78
C LEU A 388 -2.61 -6.08 23.64
N SER A 389 -2.37 -4.95 24.31
CA SER A 389 -1.06 -4.33 24.33
C SER A 389 -0.02 -5.28 24.91
N VAL A 390 -0.28 -5.93 26.04
CA VAL A 390 0.67 -6.89 26.64
C VAL A 390 0.94 -8.09 25.73
N LEU A 391 -0.09 -8.64 25.07
CA LEU A 391 0.09 -9.72 24.10
C LEU A 391 0.99 -9.28 22.91
N LYS A 392 0.82 -8.04 22.44
CA LYS A 392 1.69 -7.46 21.41
C LYS A 392 3.10 -7.20 21.93
N GLU A 393 3.25 -6.67 23.14
CA GLU A 393 4.57 -6.45 23.76
C GLU A 393 5.36 -7.75 23.80
N MET A 394 4.73 -8.82 24.31
CA MET A 394 5.31 -10.15 24.37
C MET A 394 5.77 -10.69 23.01
N SER A 395 5.01 -10.43 21.94
CA SER A 395 5.41 -10.84 20.58
C SER A 395 6.67 -10.15 20.06
N TYR A 396 6.95 -8.91 20.51
CA TYR A 396 8.15 -8.17 20.12
C TYR A 396 9.34 -8.42 21.06
N LEU A 397 9.08 -8.80 22.32
CA LEU A 397 10.09 -9.03 23.35
C LEU A 397 10.65 -10.47 23.32
N GLU A 398 9.85 -11.47 22.95
CA GLU A 398 10.27 -12.89 22.88
C GLU A 398 11.51 -13.12 21.99
N PRO A 399 11.61 -12.57 20.76
CA PRO A 399 12.79 -12.76 19.91
C PRO A 399 14.06 -12.07 20.45
N ARG A 400 13.93 -11.13 21.40
CA ARG A 400 15.02 -10.29 21.90
C ARG A 400 15.76 -10.89 23.11
N GLN A 401 15.35 -12.06 23.61
CA GLN A 401 15.96 -12.76 24.75
C GLN A 401 16.21 -11.85 25.97
N MET A 402 15.24 -10.99 26.32
CA MET A 402 15.34 -10.17 27.53
C MET A 402 15.21 -11.04 28.80
N GLN A 403 16.07 -10.78 29.79
CA GLN A 403 16.48 -11.79 30.76
C GLN A 403 15.45 -12.14 31.85
N ARG A 404 14.34 -11.40 32.01
CA ARG A 404 13.27 -11.72 32.98
C ARG A 404 11.92 -11.20 32.51
N ILE A 405 11.09 -12.08 31.94
CA ILE A 405 9.70 -11.77 31.63
C ILE A 405 8.82 -12.17 32.83
N PRO A 406 7.88 -11.32 33.27
CA PRO A 406 6.95 -11.69 34.34
C PRO A 406 6.08 -12.89 33.97
N GLU A 407 5.96 -13.86 34.88
CA GLU A 407 5.23 -15.12 34.66
C GLU A 407 3.77 -14.92 34.23
N THR A 408 3.11 -13.89 34.76
CA THR A 408 1.72 -13.55 34.39
C THR A 408 1.60 -13.18 32.90
N ALA A 409 2.55 -12.38 32.38
CA ALA A 409 2.56 -11.97 30.98
C ALA A 409 2.92 -13.17 30.07
N ALA A 410 3.86 -14.01 30.50
CA ALA A 410 4.23 -15.23 29.81
C ALA A 410 3.04 -16.22 29.69
N ALA A 411 2.36 -16.51 30.81
CA ALA A 411 1.19 -17.38 30.83
C ALA A 411 0.07 -16.86 29.92
N MET A 412 -0.21 -15.55 29.96
CA MET A 412 -1.21 -14.94 29.09
C MET A 412 -0.83 -15.05 27.61
N PHE A 413 0.46 -14.90 27.28
CA PHE A 413 0.95 -15.06 25.91
C PHE A 413 0.89 -16.50 25.42
N SER A 414 1.17 -17.49 26.27
CA SER A 414 0.97 -18.90 25.95
C SER A 414 -0.50 -19.22 25.60
N SER A 415 -1.45 -18.56 26.27
CA SER A 415 -2.88 -18.68 25.99
C SER A 415 -3.41 -17.68 24.96
N ARG A 416 -2.55 -16.98 24.20
CA ARG A 416 -2.99 -15.89 23.28
C ARG A 416 -4.04 -16.33 22.27
N GLU A 417 -3.90 -17.53 21.72
CA GLU A 417 -4.79 -18.03 20.68
C GLU A 417 -6.18 -18.35 21.25
N PHE A 418 -6.22 -18.88 22.47
CA PHE A 418 -7.45 -19.09 23.21
C PHE A 418 -8.19 -17.76 23.44
N TYR A 419 -7.51 -16.73 23.96
CA TYR A 419 -8.13 -15.41 24.15
C TYR A 419 -8.61 -14.80 22.85
N ARG A 420 -7.81 -14.89 21.77
CA ARG A 420 -8.19 -14.37 20.45
C ARG A 420 -9.47 -15.02 19.93
N GLN A 421 -9.56 -16.34 20.00
CA GLN A 421 -10.74 -17.08 19.57
C GLN A 421 -11.95 -16.79 20.47
N LEU A 422 -11.75 -16.72 21.78
CA LEU A 422 -12.82 -16.43 22.75
C LEU A 422 -13.40 -15.02 22.55
N VAL A 423 -12.55 -14.01 22.38
CA VAL A 423 -12.98 -12.63 22.09
C VAL A 423 -13.77 -12.59 20.79
N ALA A 424 -13.28 -13.20 19.71
CA ALA A 424 -13.99 -13.24 18.43
C ALA A 424 -15.38 -13.89 18.55
N LYS A 425 -15.49 -14.98 19.32
CA LYS A 425 -16.79 -15.64 19.57
C LYS A 425 -17.73 -14.76 20.40
N LEU A 426 -17.24 -14.13 21.46
CA LEU A 426 -18.01 -13.19 22.26
C LEU A 426 -18.46 -11.96 21.46
N GLU A 427 -17.63 -11.47 20.53
CA GLU A 427 -17.99 -10.35 19.63
C GLU A 427 -19.12 -10.76 18.67
N LEU A 428 -19.03 -11.94 18.05
CA LEU A 428 -20.12 -12.47 17.20
C LEU A 428 -21.43 -12.61 17.98
N MET A 429 -21.34 -13.16 19.19
CA MET A 429 -22.49 -13.29 20.11
C MET A 429 -23.09 -11.92 20.46
N ALA A 430 -22.25 -10.95 20.85
CA ALA A 430 -22.69 -9.60 21.19
C ALA A 430 -23.33 -8.89 20.00
N ASN A 431 -22.76 -9.03 18.80
CA ASN A 431 -23.30 -8.46 17.57
C ASN A 431 -24.67 -9.07 17.22
N GLY A 432 -24.81 -10.40 17.31
CA GLY A 432 -26.09 -11.09 17.09
C GLY A 432 -27.18 -10.61 18.05
N TYR A 433 -26.86 -10.56 19.35
CA TYR A 433 -27.77 -10.06 20.37
C TYR A 433 -28.18 -8.60 20.12
N ASN A 434 -27.21 -7.73 19.89
CA ASN A 434 -27.45 -6.31 19.65
C ASN A 434 -28.27 -6.08 18.37
N LYS A 435 -28.11 -6.92 17.34
CA LYS A 435 -28.92 -6.88 16.12
C LYS A 435 -30.38 -7.22 16.42
N VAL A 436 -30.63 -8.27 17.21
CA VAL A 436 -31.99 -8.64 17.62
C VAL A 436 -32.63 -7.49 18.39
N VAL A 437 -31.99 -6.98 19.45
CA VAL A 437 -32.55 -5.89 20.27
C VAL A 437 -32.81 -4.61 19.46
N LYS A 438 -31.94 -4.26 18.50
CA LYS A 438 -32.11 -3.05 17.67
C LYS A 438 -33.21 -3.13 16.63
N THR A 439 -33.43 -4.32 16.07
CA THR A 439 -34.28 -4.46 14.88
C THR A 439 -35.69 -4.91 15.21
N LEU A 440 -35.91 -5.52 16.38
CA LEU A 440 -37.17 -6.13 16.77
C LEU A 440 -38.30 -5.09 16.81
N ALA A 441 -39.36 -5.33 16.03
CA ALA A 441 -40.53 -4.45 16.03
C ALA A 441 -41.36 -4.64 17.30
N GLU A 442 -42.15 -3.63 17.67
CA GLU A 442 -43.02 -3.69 18.86
C GLU A 442 -44.04 -4.85 18.79
N VAL A 443 -44.49 -5.20 17.59
CA VAL A 443 -45.41 -6.32 17.35
C VAL A 443 -44.73 -7.69 17.37
N GLU A 444 -43.41 -7.73 17.17
CA GLU A 444 -42.60 -8.96 17.20
C GLU A 444 -42.10 -9.25 18.61
N PHE A 445 -41.85 -8.23 19.43
CA PHE A 445 -41.25 -8.37 20.76
C PHE A 445 -41.98 -9.36 21.67
N PRO A 446 -43.32 -9.29 21.85
CA PRO A 446 -44.00 -10.20 22.76
C PRO A 446 -44.02 -11.65 22.27
N LEU A 447 -43.74 -11.92 20.98
CA LEU A 447 -43.63 -13.29 20.45
C LEU A 447 -42.31 -13.97 20.85
N VAL A 448 -41.27 -13.20 21.15
CA VAL A 448 -39.93 -13.71 21.49
C VAL A 448 -39.46 -13.30 22.89
N GLU A 449 -40.32 -12.65 23.68
CA GLU A 449 -39.99 -12.09 24.99
C GLU A 449 -39.47 -13.14 25.97
N GLU A 450 -40.11 -14.31 26.04
CA GLU A 450 -39.71 -15.39 26.95
C GLU A 450 -38.32 -15.93 26.61
N GLU A 451 -38.06 -16.20 25.33
CA GLU A 451 -36.77 -16.70 24.86
C GLU A 451 -35.65 -15.65 25.04
N LEU A 452 -35.95 -14.37 24.77
CA LEU A 452 -35.03 -13.27 25.06
C LEU A 452 -34.72 -13.16 26.55
N ARG A 453 -35.72 -13.33 27.42
CA ARG A 453 -35.53 -13.31 28.88
C ARG A 453 -34.61 -14.45 29.34
N ASP A 454 -34.75 -15.64 28.77
CA ASP A 454 -33.90 -16.78 29.09
C ASP A 454 -32.45 -16.58 28.59
N ILE A 455 -32.29 -15.97 27.42
CA ILE A 455 -30.97 -15.52 26.92
C ILE A 455 -30.37 -14.49 27.87
N ASP A 456 -31.14 -13.48 28.29
CA ASP A 456 -30.69 -12.44 29.21
C ASP A 456 -30.30 -13.00 30.58
N LEU A 457 -31.06 -13.98 31.11
CA LEU A 457 -30.74 -14.64 32.36
C LEU A 457 -29.38 -15.35 32.29
N ARG A 458 -29.10 -16.02 31.16
CA ARG A 458 -27.80 -16.63 30.92
C ARG A 458 -26.71 -15.56 30.82
N LEU A 459 -26.91 -14.50 30.04
CA LEU A 459 -25.93 -13.42 29.85
C LEU A 459 -25.50 -12.74 31.16
N ARG A 460 -26.37 -12.67 32.18
CA ARG A 460 -26.01 -12.11 33.51
C ARG A 460 -24.80 -12.79 34.15
N ALA A 461 -24.59 -14.09 33.93
CA ALA A 461 -23.40 -14.77 34.43
C ALA A 461 -22.13 -14.23 33.76
N ALA A 462 -22.17 -13.91 32.47
CA ALA A 462 -21.05 -13.30 31.74
C ALA A 462 -20.81 -11.81 32.08
N GLU A 463 -21.84 -11.12 32.58
CA GLU A 463 -21.78 -9.71 33.01
C GLU A 463 -21.28 -9.55 34.46
N GLY A 464 -21.42 -10.58 35.30
CA GLY A 464 -21.13 -10.48 36.73
C GLY A 464 -20.12 -11.50 37.27
N THR A 465 -20.37 -12.80 37.08
CA THR A 465 -19.67 -13.87 37.80
C THR A 465 -18.50 -14.47 37.02
N LEU A 466 -18.64 -14.60 35.70
CA LEU A 466 -17.60 -15.17 34.83
C LEU A 466 -16.57 -14.11 34.45
N ASN A 467 -15.30 -14.46 34.58
CA ASN A 467 -14.16 -13.63 34.20
C ASN A 467 -13.21 -14.39 33.27
N TRP A 468 -12.18 -13.73 32.76
CA TRP A 468 -11.26 -14.29 31.76
C TRP A 468 -10.37 -15.44 32.28
N LYS A 469 -10.35 -15.71 33.59
CA LYS A 469 -9.60 -16.81 34.21
C LYS A 469 -10.47 -18.04 34.51
N THR A 470 -11.78 -17.96 34.30
CA THR A 470 -12.70 -19.04 34.66
C THR A 470 -12.52 -20.23 33.71
N GLU A 471 -12.49 -21.45 34.24
CA GLU A 471 -12.41 -22.66 33.40
C GLU A 471 -13.78 -22.99 32.79
N GLY A 472 -13.80 -23.60 31.59
CA GLY A 472 -15.05 -24.03 30.93
C GLY A 472 -15.88 -22.90 30.27
N ILE A 473 -15.37 -21.67 30.17
CA ILE A 473 -16.07 -20.54 29.52
C ILE A 473 -16.41 -20.85 28.05
N TRP A 474 -15.56 -21.62 27.37
CA TRP A 474 -15.71 -21.90 25.94
C TRP A 474 -17.04 -22.57 25.60
N ASP A 475 -17.39 -23.64 26.32
CA ASP A 475 -18.64 -24.37 26.10
C ASP A 475 -19.86 -23.52 26.44
N TYR A 476 -19.77 -22.73 27.51
CA TYR A 476 -20.79 -21.77 27.91
C TYR A 476 -21.04 -20.71 26.82
N VAL A 477 -19.99 -20.11 26.25
CA VAL A 477 -20.10 -19.11 25.18
C VAL A 477 -20.70 -19.73 23.92
N ILE A 478 -20.30 -20.95 23.55
CA ILE A 478 -20.85 -21.65 22.38
C ILE A 478 -22.36 -21.85 22.53
N GLN A 479 -22.81 -22.33 23.68
CA GLN A 479 -24.24 -22.59 23.92
C GLN A 479 -25.07 -21.31 23.76
N ILE A 480 -24.65 -20.21 24.40
CA ILE A 480 -25.37 -18.93 24.31
C ILE A 480 -25.31 -18.35 22.90
N THR A 481 -24.15 -18.42 22.24
CA THR A 481 -23.99 -17.96 20.86
C THR A 481 -24.94 -18.69 19.92
N ASN A 482 -25.06 -20.01 20.06
CA ASN A 482 -25.97 -20.81 19.24
C ASN A 482 -27.45 -20.46 19.49
N SER A 483 -27.84 -20.23 20.75
CA SER A 483 -29.20 -19.77 21.08
C SER A 483 -29.51 -18.40 20.47
N ILE A 484 -28.61 -17.43 20.63
CA ILE A 484 -28.77 -16.09 20.05
C ILE A 484 -28.82 -16.14 18.52
N HIS A 485 -27.94 -16.93 17.90
CA HIS A 485 -27.90 -17.06 16.45
C HIS A 485 -29.16 -17.72 15.91
N GLY A 486 -29.68 -18.76 16.56
CA GLY A 486 -30.93 -19.41 16.18
C GLY A 486 -32.13 -18.45 16.26
N LEU A 487 -32.19 -17.62 17.31
CA LEU A 487 -33.22 -16.58 17.43
C LEU A 487 -33.06 -15.50 16.35
N GLU A 488 -31.85 -15.00 16.15
CA GLU A 488 -31.54 -13.96 15.16
C GLU A 488 -31.88 -14.38 13.73
N GLN A 489 -31.54 -15.62 13.35
CA GLN A 489 -31.87 -16.17 12.03
C GLN A 489 -33.39 -16.26 11.81
N ARG A 490 -34.15 -16.72 12.82
CA ARG A 490 -35.62 -16.84 12.71
C ARG A 490 -36.28 -15.47 12.58
N ILE A 491 -35.85 -14.49 13.37
CA ILE A 491 -36.37 -13.12 13.30
C ILE A 491 -36.01 -12.49 11.96
N GLN A 492 -34.76 -12.64 11.49
CA GLN A 492 -34.35 -12.11 10.19
C GLN A 492 -35.19 -12.71 9.06
N LYS A 493 -35.38 -14.03 9.05
CA LYS A 493 -36.20 -14.71 8.05
C LYS A 493 -37.66 -14.25 8.08
N ALA A 494 -38.22 -14.02 9.28
CA ALA A 494 -39.58 -13.50 9.41
C ALA A 494 -39.71 -12.07 8.83
N LYS A 495 -38.68 -11.24 9.00
CA LYS A 495 -38.61 -9.90 8.39
C LYS A 495 -38.46 -9.95 6.89
N ASP A 496 -37.61 -10.81 6.37
CA ASP A 496 -37.45 -11.02 4.93
C ASP A 496 -38.79 -11.45 4.31
N ASN A 497 -39.57 -12.27 5.03
CA ASN A 497 -40.91 -12.65 4.62
C ASN A 497 -41.88 -11.46 4.60
N VAL A 498 -41.84 -10.57 5.59
CA VAL A 498 -42.65 -9.33 5.60
C VAL A 498 -42.23 -8.38 4.46
N GLU A 499 -40.94 -8.24 4.19
CA GLU A 499 -40.43 -7.45 3.06
C GLU A 499 -40.88 -8.04 1.72
N GLU A 500 -40.88 -9.36 1.58
CA GLU A 500 -41.40 -10.04 0.40
C GLU A 500 -42.90 -9.78 0.22
N ILE A 501 -43.69 -9.79 1.30
CA ILE A 501 -45.12 -9.40 1.25
C ILE A 501 -45.25 -7.96 0.74
N GLN A 502 -44.44 -7.02 1.25
CA GLN A 502 -44.43 -5.65 0.76
C GLN A 502 -44.07 -5.55 -0.72
N ASN A 503 -43.10 -6.32 -1.18
CA ASN A 503 -42.69 -6.35 -2.58
C ASN A 503 -43.78 -6.94 -3.49
N ILE A 504 -44.48 -7.98 -3.04
CA ILE A 504 -45.65 -8.51 -3.74
C ILE A 504 -46.72 -7.42 -3.90
N MET A 505 -47.07 -6.71 -2.83
CA MET A 505 -48.08 -5.64 -2.90
C MET A 505 -47.68 -4.50 -3.85
N LYS A 506 -46.39 -4.13 -3.92
CA LYS A 506 -45.91 -3.12 -4.88
C LYS A 506 -46.20 -3.52 -6.33
N THR A 507 -46.22 -4.82 -6.66
CA THR A 507 -46.57 -5.29 -8.01
C THR A 507 -48.03 -5.05 -8.37
N TRP A 508 -48.90 -4.86 -7.38
CA TRP A 508 -50.32 -4.56 -7.57
C TRP A 508 -50.54 -3.07 -7.93
N VAL A 509 -49.54 -2.19 -7.80
CA VAL A 509 -49.70 -0.77 -8.10
C VAL A 509 -49.50 -0.52 -9.61
N SER A 510 -50.43 -1.04 -10.42
CA SER A 510 -50.49 -0.80 -11.86
C SER A 510 -51.96 -0.66 -12.30
N PRO A 511 -52.30 0.28 -13.20
CA PRO A 511 -53.65 0.41 -13.72
C PRO A 511 -54.14 -0.88 -14.37
N ILE A 512 -55.29 -1.40 -13.94
CA ILE A 512 -55.88 -2.64 -14.50
C ILE A 512 -56.32 -2.42 -15.95
N PHE A 513 -56.89 -1.24 -16.23
CA PHE A 513 -57.36 -0.86 -17.55
C PHE A 513 -56.44 0.20 -18.16
N LYS A 514 -55.95 -0.04 -19.38
CA LYS A 514 -55.01 0.84 -20.10
C LYS A 514 -55.43 1.01 -21.57
N ARG A 515 -54.97 2.09 -22.20
CA ARG A 515 -55.13 2.32 -23.65
C ARG A 515 -54.54 1.15 -24.47
N LYS A 516 -55.11 0.87 -25.65
CA LYS A 516 -54.59 -0.15 -26.57
C LYS A 516 -53.14 0.18 -26.98
N ASP A 517 -52.26 -0.80 -26.95
CA ASP A 517 -50.81 -0.68 -27.20
C ASP A 517 -50.04 0.38 -26.37
N GLY A 518 -50.64 0.92 -25.30
CA GLY A 518 -50.05 2.00 -24.49
C GLY A 518 -49.88 3.34 -25.22
N LYS A 519 -50.44 3.48 -26.43
CA LYS A 519 -50.34 4.71 -27.24
C LYS A 519 -51.36 5.74 -26.76
N LYS A 520 -50.93 7.00 -26.62
CA LYS A 520 -51.79 8.10 -26.20
C LYS A 520 -52.98 8.33 -27.14
N GLU A 521 -52.83 8.03 -28.42
CA GLU A 521 -53.87 8.26 -29.44
C GLU A 521 -54.97 7.20 -29.45
N CYS A 522 -54.77 6.06 -28.77
CA CYS A 522 -55.73 4.96 -28.78
C CYS A 522 -56.77 5.09 -27.66
N LEU A 523 -57.97 4.57 -27.92
CA LEU A 523 -59.03 4.41 -26.93
C LEU A 523 -58.68 3.34 -25.88
N LEU A 524 -59.50 3.25 -24.83
CA LEU A 524 -59.45 2.13 -23.91
C LEU A 524 -59.68 0.82 -24.68
N SER A 525 -58.87 -0.19 -24.39
CA SER A 525 -58.95 -1.48 -25.08
C SER A 525 -60.15 -2.28 -24.57
N MET A 526 -61.29 -2.22 -25.26
CA MET A 526 -62.51 -2.94 -24.89
C MET A 526 -62.50 -4.43 -25.33
N ASP A 527 -61.78 -4.77 -26.41
CA ASP A 527 -61.76 -6.13 -26.97
C ASP A 527 -61.03 -7.16 -26.10
N ASP A 528 -59.90 -6.77 -25.47
CA ASP A 528 -59.06 -7.63 -24.61
C ASP A 528 -59.32 -7.43 -23.11
N GLN A 529 -60.39 -6.71 -22.74
CA GLN A 529 -60.61 -6.22 -21.38
C GLN A 529 -60.74 -7.38 -20.38
N HIS A 530 -61.49 -8.42 -20.75
CA HIS A 530 -61.72 -9.59 -19.91
C HIS A 530 -60.42 -10.39 -19.68
N ASP A 531 -59.63 -10.62 -20.73
CA ASP A 531 -58.38 -11.38 -20.62
C ASP A 531 -57.32 -10.66 -19.78
N ARG A 532 -57.22 -9.33 -19.89
CA ARG A 532 -56.30 -8.52 -19.08
C ARG A 532 -56.71 -8.47 -17.62
N MET A 533 -58.01 -8.33 -17.38
CA MET A 533 -58.59 -8.40 -16.04
C MET A 533 -58.34 -9.77 -15.41
N GLU A 534 -58.64 -10.87 -16.10
CA GLU A 534 -58.47 -12.21 -15.52
C GLU A 534 -57.00 -12.52 -15.24
N LYS A 535 -56.07 -12.07 -16.10
CA LYS A 535 -54.61 -12.15 -15.81
C LYS A 535 -54.24 -11.40 -14.54
N TYR A 536 -54.77 -10.20 -14.35
CA TYR A 536 -54.52 -9.40 -13.16
C TYR A 536 -55.16 -10.05 -11.91
N TYR A 537 -56.38 -10.55 -12.01
CA TYR A 537 -57.07 -11.26 -10.94
C TYR A 537 -56.35 -12.55 -10.55
N HIS A 538 -55.85 -13.30 -11.52
CA HIS A 538 -55.01 -14.47 -11.29
C HIS A 538 -53.75 -14.11 -10.51
N LEU A 539 -53.05 -13.04 -10.92
CA LEU A 539 -51.88 -12.53 -10.20
C LEU A 539 -52.22 -12.21 -8.73
N ILE A 540 -53.34 -11.53 -8.48
CA ILE A 540 -53.78 -11.21 -7.11
C ILE A 540 -54.10 -12.47 -6.31
N ARG A 541 -54.78 -13.46 -6.90
CA ARG A 541 -55.09 -14.75 -6.23
C ARG A 541 -53.81 -15.51 -5.88
N GLU A 542 -52.87 -15.65 -6.81
CA GLU A 542 -51.57 -16.30 -6.57
C GLU A 542 -50.75 -15.56 -5.52
N SER A 543 -50.72 -14.23 -5.59
CA SER A 543 -50.09 -13.37 -4.59
C SER A 543 -50.70 -13.61 -3.21
N GLY A 544 -52.04 -13.69 -3.11
CA GLY A 544 -52.76 -13.99 -1.88
C GLY A 544 -52.35 -15.34 -1.28
N LEU A 545 -52.28 -16.40 -2.08
CA LEU A 545 -51.84 -17.73 -1.62
C LEU A 545 -50.40 -17.69 -1.10
N LYS A 546 -49.50 -17.01 -1.82
CA LYS A 546 -48.10 -16.85 -1.40
C LYS A 546 -47.98 -16.07 -0.09
N ILE A 547 -48.75 -15.00 0.08
CA ILE A 547 -48.77 -14.20 1.31
C ILE A 547 -49.25 -15.04 2.51
N HIS A 548 -50.31 -15.83 2.34
CA HIS A 548 -50.77 -16.74 3.40
C HIS A 548 -49.70 -17.78 3.77
N ALA A 549 -48.98 -18.32 2.78
CA ALA A 549 -47.88 -19.24 3.02
C ALA A 549 -46.72 -18.58 3.80
N LEU A 550 -46.37 -17.33 3.48
CA LEU A 550 -45.33 -16.57 4.19
C LEU A 550 -45.73 -16.25 5.64
N VAL A 551 -47.00 -15.90 5.88
CA VAL A 551 -47.52 -15.69 7.24
C VAL A 551 -47.53 -17.00 8.04
N GLN A 552 -47.86 -18.12 7.39
CA GLN A 552 -47.81 -19.44 8.02
C GLN A 552 -46.37 -19.89 8.31
N GLU A 553 -45.40 -19.54 7.47
CA GLU A 553 -43.98 -19.75 7.75
C GLU A 553 -43.56 -18.94 8.98
N ASN A 554 -43.99 -17.67 9.08
CA ASN A 554 -43.72 -16.81 10.23
C ASN A 554 -44.25 -17.38 11.55
N LEU A 555 -45.41 -18.04 11.55
CA LEU A 555 -45.93 -18.74 12.73
C LEU A 555 -44.93 -19.79 13.24
N GLY A 556 -44.37 -20.59 12.32
CA GLY A 556 -43.36 -21.59 12.64
C GLY A 556 -42.03 -20.97 13.07
N LEU A 557 -41.61 -19.88 12.42
CA LEU A 557 -40.39 -19.14 12.78
C LEU A 557 -40.47 -18.53 14.17
N PHE A 558 -41.62 -18.04 14.61
CA PHE A 558 -41.80 -17.53 15.98
C PHE A 558 -42.15 -18.62 16.99
N ALA A 559 -42.41 -19.86 16.55
CA ALA A 559 -42.95 -20.95 17.38
C ALA A 559 -44.18 -20.50 18.19
N ALA A 560 -45.01 -19.63 17.58
CA ALA A 560 -46.13 -18.99 18.25
C ALA A 560 -47.37 -19.89 18.27
N ASP A 561 -48.23 -19.69 19.28
CA ASP A 561 -49.55 -20.34 19.34
C ASP A 561 -50.54 -19.61 18.42
N PRO A 562 -51.15 -20.29 17.41
CA PRO A 562 -52.13 -19.69 16.51
C PRO A 562 -53.34 -19.06 17.21
N THR A 563 -53.66 -19.54 18.41
CA THR A 563 -54.84 -19.07 19.16
C THR A 563 -54.55 -17.88 20.08
N SER A 564 -53.27 -17.56 20.29
CA SER A 564 -52.82 -16.48 21.17
C SER A 564 -53.21 -15.11 20.65
N ASN A 565 -53.60 -14.21 21.55
CA ASN A 565 -53.86 -12.81 21.21
C ASN A 565 -52.59 -12.11 20.69
N ILE A 566 -51.41 -12.52 21.12
CA ILE A 566 -50.13 -11.95 20.66
C ILE A 566 -49.91 -12.24 19.18
N TRP A 567 -50.12 -13.50 18.77
CA TRP A 567 -50.05 -13.89 17.36
C TRP A 567 -51.10 -13.17 16.51
N LYS A 568 -52.33 -13.05 17.01
CA LYS A 568 -53.39 -12.30 16.33
C LYS A 568 -53.02 -10.84 16.12
N THR A 569 -52.37 -10.18 17.09
CA THR A 569 -51.88 -8.80 16.92
C THR A 569 -50.83 -8.70 15.81
N TYR A 570 -49.91 -9.65 15.71
CA TYR A 570 -48.94 -9.71 14.61
C TYR A 570 -49.61 -9.93 13.24
N VAL A 571 -50.57 -10.86 13.17
CA VAL A 571 -51.34 -11.08 11.94
C VAL A 571 -52.15 -9.84 11.55
N ASN A 572 -52.75 -9.14 12.51
CA ASN A 572 -53.46 -7.88 12.28
C ASN A 572 -52.53 -6.80 11.70
N TYR A 573 -51.29 -6.71 12.18
CA TYR A 573 -50.30 -5.79 11.60
C TYR A 573 -50.05 -6.07 10.11
N ILE A 574 -49.95 -7.33 9.71
CA ILE A 574 -49.82 -7.71 8.29
C ILE A 574 -51.14 -7.49 7.53
N ASP A 575 -52.30 -7.74 8.16
CA ASP A 575 -53.65 -7.53 7.60
C ASP A 575 -53.88 -6.06 7.23
N GLU A 576 -53.54 -5.12 8.12
CA GLU A 576 -53.61 -3.67 7.86
C GLU A 576 -52.65 -3.27 6.73
N MET A 577 -51.45 -3.84 6.71
CA MET A 577 -50.49 -3.62 5.63
C MET A 577 -51.04 -4.08 4.26
N LEU A 578 -51.79 -5.20 4.21
CA LEU A 578 -52.48 -5.63 2.99
C LEU A 578 -53.62 -4.71 2.59
N LEU A 579 -54.37 -4.20 3.57
CA LEU A 579 -55.44 -3.23 3.33
C LEU A 579 -54.88 -1.97 2.64
N ASP A 580 -53.75 -1.44 3.11
CA ASP A 580 -53.03 -0.34 2.48
C ASP A 580 -52.55 -0.70 1.06
N GLY A 581 -52.04 -1.92 0.86
CA GLY A 581 -51.64 -2.41 -0.45
C GLY A 581 -52.79 -2.42 -1.47
N PHE A 582 -53.97 -2.88 -1.06
CA PHE A 582 -55.18 -2.84 -1.89
C PHE A 582 -55.66 -1.41 -2.16
N PHE A 583 -55.62 -0.54 -1.15
CA PHE A 583 -55.93 0.88 -1.31
C PHE A 583 -55.07 1.50 -2.43
N LEU A 584 -53.75 1.32 -2.38
CA LEU A 584 -52.83 1.89 -3.38
C LEU A 584 -53.06 1.32 -4.80
N ALA A 585 -53.34 0.01 -4.91
CA ALA A 585 -53.62 -0.63 -6.20
C ALA A 585 -54.92 -0.08 -6.85
N ILE A 586 -55.98 0.06 -6.05
CA ILE A 586 -57.27 0.61 -6.49
C ILE A 586 -57.12 2.11 -6.81
N GLU A 587 -56.46 2.86 -5.93
CA GLU A 587 -56.18 4.29 -6.14
C GLU A 587 -55.43 4.52 -7.44
N CYS A 588 -54.39 3.73 -7.74
CA CYS A 588 -53.63 3.81 -8.99
C CYS A 588 -54.52 3.64 -10.23
N SER A 589 -55.40 2.64 -10.21
CA SER A 589 -56.32 2.38 -11.31
C SER A 589 -57.38 3.48 -11.48
N LEU A 590 -57.93 4.00 -10.38
CA LEU A 590 -58.90 5.10 -10.42
C LEU A 590 -58.25 6.44 -10.83
N LYS A 591 -57.04 6.74 -10.34
CA LYS A 591 -56.25 7.92 -10.77
C LYS A 591 -56.02 7.89 -12.26
N TYR A 592 -55.64 6.74 -12.82
CA TYR A 592 -55.46 6.60 -14.26
C TYR A 592 -56.73 6.97 -15.06
N LEU A 593 -57.91 6.49 -14.63
CA LEU A 593 -59.18 6.85 -15.29
C LEU A 593 -59.52 8.34 -15.10
N LEU A 594 -59.29 8.90 -13.93
CA LEU A 594 -59.54 10.31 -13.64
C LEU A 594 -58.64 11.23 -14.47
N GLU A 595 -57.33 10.95 -14.54
CA GLU A 595 -56.37 11.74 -15.32
C GLU A 595 -56.72 11.73 -16.81
N ASN A 596 -57.17 10.59 -17.35
CA ASN A 596 -57.56 10.46 -18.75
C ASN A 596 -58.97 11.04 -19.05
N THR A 597 -59.72 11.47 -18.04
CA THR A 597 -61.05 12.09 -18.18
C THR A 597 -61.09 13.53 -17.70
N GLU A 598 -59.94 14.16 -17.46
CA GLU A 598 -59.85 15.57 -17.08
C GLU A 598 -60.20 16.52 -18.24
N CYS A 599 -60.80 17.66 -17.93
CA CYS A 599 -61.07 18.73 -18.90
C CYS A 599 -59.84 19.62 -19.14
N LYS A 600 -58.70 19.03 -19.56
CA LYS A 600 -57.46 19.76 -19.91
C LYS A 600 -57.23 19.75 -21.42
N ALA A 601 -56.72 20.86 -21.96
CA ALA A 601 -56.37 20.97 -23.37
C ALA A 601 -55.24 19.98 -23.72
N GLY A 602 -55.39 19.26 -24.84
CA GLY A 602 -54.40 18.30 -25.35
C GLY A 602 -54.55 16.86 -24.86
N LEU A 603 -55.61 16.53 -24.10
CA LEU A 603 -55.95 15.14 -23.76
C LEU A 603 -56.72 14.48 -24.91
N THR A 604 -56.29 13.27 -25.28
CA THR A 604 -56.95 12.42 -26.26
C THR A 604 -58.10 11.64 -25.61
N PRO A 605 -59.23 11.43 -26.30
CA PRO A 605 -60.35 10.69 -25.74
C PRO A 605 -59.95 9.26 -25.36
N ILE A 606 -60.54 8.75 -24.28
CA ILE A 606 -60.36 7.36 -23.82
C ILE A 606 -61.58 6.47 -24.12
N PHE A 607 -62.74 7.10 -24.40
CA PHE A 607 -63.98 6.43 -24.81
C PHE A 607 -64.50 7.06 -26.11
N GLU A 608 -65.22 6.26 -26.90
CA GLU A 608 -65.90 6.69 -28.12
C GLU A 608 -67.37 6.30 -28.06
N ALA A 609 -68.26 7.18 -28.51
CA ALA A 609 -69.66 6.89 -28.75
C ALA A 609 -70.04 7.38 -30.15
N GLN A 610 -70.66 6.52 -30.94
CA GLN A 610 -71.04 6.81 -32.33
C GLN A 610 -72.51 7.18 -32.41
N LEU A 611 -72.81 8.37 -32.96
CA LEU A 611 -74.19 8.79 -33.25
C LEU A 611 -74.59 8.31 -34.64
N SER A 612 -75.50 7.36 -34.72
CA SER A 612 -76.00 6.78 -35.97
C SER A 612 -77.47 7.12 -36.19
N LEU A 613 -77.85 7.36 -37.44
CA LEU A 613 -79.24 7.53 -37.85
C LEU A 613 -79.86 6.15 -38.11
N ALA A 614 -80.62 5.65 -37.14
CA ALA A 614 -81.42 4.44 -37.23
C ALA A 614 -82.89 4.85 -37.37
N ILE A 615 -83.33 5.09 -38.61
CA ILE A 615 -84.66 5.64 -38.92
C ILE A 615 -85.75 4.91 -38.10
N PRO A 616 -86.60 5.63 -37.33
CA PRO A 616 -86.79 7.09 -37.35
C PRO A 616 -85.95 7.90 -36.35
N GLU A 617 -85.02 7.29 -35.61
CA GLU A 617 -84.33 7.90 -34.48
C GLU A 617 -82.80 8.07 -34.66
N LEU A 618 -82.24 9.03 -33.94
CA LEU A 618 -80.80 9.20 -33.79
C LEU A 618 -80.35 8.46 -32.51
N VAL A 619 -79.55 7.42 -32.66
CA VAL A 619 -79.18 6.52 -31.56
C VAL A 619 -77.66 6.56 -31.35
N PHE A 620 -77.23 6.66 -30.11
CA PHE A 620 -75.82 6.48 -29.74
C PHE A 620 -75.50 5.00 -29.55
N SER A 621 -74.34 4.57 -30.03
CA SER A 621 -73.74 3.28 -29.73
C SER A 621 -72.38 3.49 -29.04
N PRO A 622 -72.19 3.07 -27.77
CA PRO A 622 -73.20 2.50 -26.87
C PRO A 622 -74.30 3.50 -26.44
N PRO A 623 -75.47 3.04 -25.94
CA PRO A 623 -76.53 3.93 -25.47
C PRO A 623 -76.07 4.85 -24.33
N LEU A 624 -76.37 6.15 -24.45
CA LEU A 624 -76.04 7.19 -23.46
C LEU A 624 -77.23 7.56 -22.55
N GLU A 625 -78.25 6.71 -22.48
CA GLU A 625 -79.44 6.92 -21.67
C GLU A 625 -79.29 6.25 -20.29
N TYR A 626 -79.71 6.95 -19.25
CA TYR A 626 -79.58 6.47 -17.88
C TYR A 626 -80.53 5.29 -17.61
N GLY A 627 -80.04 4.23 -16.96
CA GLY A 627 -80.83 3.05 -16.61
C GLY A 627 -81.03 2.02 -17.73
N VAL A 628 -80.42 2.23 -18.90
CA VAL A 628 -80.40 1.23 -19.99
C VAL A 628 -79.31 0.21 -19.72
N LYS A 629 -79.71 -1.05 -19.49
CA LYS A 629 -78.78 -2.16 -19.28
C LYS A 629 -77.78 -2.28 -20.44
N GLY A 630 -76.50 -2.23 -20.14
CA GLY A 630 -75.43 -2.29 -21.14
C GLY A 630 -75.18 -0.96 -21.86
N GLY A 631 -75.67 0.15 -21.30
CA GLY A 631 -75.32 1.49 -21.72
C GLY A 631 -73.90 1.90 -21.31
N PHE A 632 -73.48 3.09 -21.74
CA PHE A 632 -72.14 3.61 -21.44
C PHE A 632 -71.87 3.78 -19.94
N TYR A 633 -72.89 4.22 -19.18
CA TYR A 633 -72.77 4.37 -17.72
C TYR A 633 -72.49 3.02 -17.04
N ASP A 634 -73.27 1.99 -17.36
CA ASP A 634 -73.09 0.62 -16.84
C ASP A 634 -71.71 0.06 -17.20
N ALA A 635 -71.17 0.38 -18.39
CA ALA A 635 -69.83 -0.05 -18.79
C ALA A 635 -68.74 0.58 -17.91
N VAL A 636 -68.83 1.88 -17.62
CA VAL A 636 -67.86 2.57 -16.76
C VAL A 636 -68.04 2.16 -15.29
N GLU A 637 -69.28 2.03 -14.81
CA GLU A 637 -69.55 1.50 -13.48
C GLU A 637 -69.04 0.05 -13.33
N GLY A 638 -69.16 -0.77 -14.37
CA GLY A 638 -68.58 -2.11 -14.43
C GLY A 638 -67.05 -2.09 -14.32
N LEU A 639 -66.37 -1.17 -14.99
CA LEU A 639 -64.91 -0.97 -14.85
C LEU A 639 -64.53 -0.59 -13.41
N VAL A 640 -65.28 0.33 -12.78
CA VAL A 640 -65.02 0.72 -11.39
C VAL A 640 -65.26 -0.44 -10.43
N THR A 641 -66.38 -1.14 -10.57
CA THR A 641 -66.71 -2.32 -9.76
C THR A 641 -65.64 -3.40 -9.88
N SER A 642 -65.11 -3.58 -11.08
CA SER A 642 -63.99 -4.47 -11.37
C SER A 642 -62.69 -4.05 -10.67
N ILE A 643 -62.39 -2.75 -10.63
CA ILE A 643 -61.20 -2.26 -9.92
C ILE A 643 -61.32 -2.57 -8.42
N PHE A 644 -62.46 -2.27 -7.80
CA PHE A 644 -62.67 -2.59 -6.38
C PHE A 644 -62.69 -4.10 -6.12
N GLY A 645 -63.18 -4.89 -7.08
CA GLY A 645 -63.29 -6.34 -6.99
C GLY A 645 -61.96 -7.08 -6.73
N ILE A 646 -60.79 -6.48 -6.99
CA ILE A 646 -59.49 -7.11 -6.69
C ILE A 646 -59.31 -7.42 -5.20
N SER A 647 -59.89 -6.59 -4.33
CA SER A 647 -59.82 -6.72 -2.88
C SER A 647 -60.73 -7.82 -2.31
N SER A 648 -61.55 -8.45 -3.16
CA SER A 648 -62.36 -9.63 -2.84
C SER A 648 -61.64 -10.96 -3.09
N LEU A 649 -60.53 -10.93 -3.84
CA LEU A 649 -59.87 -12.13 -4.37
C LEU A 649 -58.92 -12.79 -3.38
N VAL A 650 -58.52 -12.06 -2.34
CA VAL A 650 -57.63 -12.55 -1.29
C VAL A 650 -58.43 -12.70 0.00
N PRO A 651 -58.48 -13.91 0.60
CA PRO A 651 -59.07 -14.09 1.92
C PRO A 651 -58.39 -13.20 2.95
N ARG A 652 -59.17 -12.68 3.89
CA ARG A 652 -58.62 -11.85 4.97
C ARG A 652 -57.71 -12.66 5.88
N LEU A 653 -56.54 -12.12 6.24
CA LEU A 653 -55.59 -12.80 7.13
C LEU A 653 -56.14 -12.88 8.56
N SER A 654 -56.83 -11.82 8.99
CA SER A 654 -57.53 -11.78 10.27
C SER A 654 -59.06 -11.81 10.11
N PRO A 655 -59.67 -13.01 10.00
CA PRO A 655 -61.11 -13.14 9.82
C PRO A 655 -61.93 -12.70 11.06
N GLN A 656 -61.27 -12.38 12.18
CA GLN A 656 -61.94 -11.92 13.40
C GLN A 656 -62.27 -10.41 13.36
N ASN A 657 -61.74 -9.67 12.38
CA ASN A 657 -61.88 -8.21 12.28
C ASN A 657 -63.00 -7.72 11.34
N GLY A 658 -63.83 -8.61 10.76
CA GLY A 658 -64.97 -8.19 9.94
C GLY A 658 -65.27 -9.09 8.76
N SER A 659 -65.27 -8.52 7.55
CA SER A 659 -65.62 -9.21 6.30
C SER A 659 -64.61 -10.30 5.91
N PRO A 660 -65.03 -11.33 5.16
CA PRO A 660 -64.15 -12.44 4.72
C PRO A 660 -63.04 -12.01 3.75
N HIS A 661 -63.14 -10.80 3.18
CA HIS A 661 -62.20 -10.18 2.26
C HIS A 661 -62.16 -8.66 2.49
N TYR A 662 -61.22 -7.95 1.86
CA TYR A 662 -60.94 -6.53 2.11
C TYR A 662 -61.90 -5.54 1.42
N GLN A 663 -62.73 -6.00 0.49
CA GLN A 663 -63.57 -5.12 -0.34
C GLN A 663 -64.48 -4.16 0.43
N VAL A 664 -65.14 -4.60 1.50
CA VAL A 664 -66.07 -3.74 2.25
C VAL A 664 -65.33 -2.56 2.88
N ASP A 665 -64.15 -2.82 3.43
CA ASP A 665 -63.33 -1.79 4.08
C ASP A 665 -62.78 -0.79 3.06
N VAL A 666 -62.29 -1.28 1.91
CA VAL A 666 -61.73 -0.43 0.85
C VAL A 666 -62.80 0.42 0.15
N GLU A 667 -64.00 -0.13 -0.08
CA GLU A 667 -65.13 0.63 -0.62
C GLU A 667 -65.63 1.73 0.33
N GLY A 668 -65.52 1.49 1.64
CA GLY A 668 -65.85 2.47 2.68
C GLY A 668 -64.84 3.61 2.83
N MET A 669 -63.65 3.52 2.22
CA MET A 669 -62.61 4.54 2.35
C MET A 669 -62.99 5.82 1.60
N ALA A 670 -63.10 6.93 2.34
CA ALA A 670 -63.53 8.23 1.82
C ALA A 670 -62.75 8.71 0.56
N PRO A 671 -61.41 8.57 0.47
CA PRO A 671 -60.68 8.98 -0.73
C PRO A 671 -61.11 8.21 -1.99
N LEU A 672 -61.24 6.89 -1.90
CA LEU A 672 -61.61 6.04 -3.04
C LEU A 672 -63.09 6.24 -3.43
N ALA A 673 -63.98 6.37 -2.44
CA ALA A 673 -65.38 6.70 -2.67
C ALA A 673 -65.54 8.06 -3.39
N SER A 674 -64.77 9.07 -2.97
CA SER A 674 -64.74 10.39 -3.63
C SER A 674 -64.24 10.30 -5.08
N MET A 675 -63.20 9.50 -5.35
CA MET A 675 -62.68 9.28 -6.70
C MET A 675 -63.69 8.56 -7.60
N ARG A 676 -64.39 7.55 -7.06
CA ARG A 676 -65.49 6.87 -7.76
C ARG A 676 -66.61 7.85 -8.13
N SER A 677 -67.10 8.65 -7.17
CA SER A 677 -68.16 9.64 -7.43
C SER A 677 -67.72 10.63 -8.51
N THR A 678 -66.52 11.20 -8.36
CA THR A 678 -65.99 12.17 -9.32
C THR A 678 -65.93 11.63 -10.75
N LEU A 679 -65.51 10.38 -10.92
CA LEU A 679 -65.46 9.74 -12.24
C LEU A 679 -66.88 9.57 -12.82
N LEU A 680 -67.82 9.06 -12.02
CA LEU A 680 -69.19 8.83 -12.47
C LEU A 680 -69.94 10.14 -12.74
N ASP A 681 -69.72 11.18 -11.95
CA ASP A 681 -70.29 12.52 -12.14
C ASP A 681 -69.80 13.15 -13.46
N ARG A 682 -68.51 12.96 -13.81
CA ARG A 682 -67.96 13.38 -15.11
C ARG A 682 -68.62 12.64 -16.28
N VAL A 683 -68.83 11.32 -16.13
CA VAL A 683 -69.52 10.50 -17.13
C VAL A 683 -70.96 10.97 -17.33
N GLN A 684 -71.71 11.19 -16.25
CA GLN A 684 -73.09 11.70 -16.32
C GLN A 684 -73.16 13.08 -16.97
N SER A 685 -72.24 13.98 -16.60
CA SER A 685 -72.16 15.32 -17.19
C SER A 685 -71.89 15.26 -18.70
N MET A 686 -70.98 14.38 -19.14
CA MET A 686 -70.69 14.17 -20.56
C MET A 686 -71.85 13.54 -21.32
N MET A 687 -72.54 12.57 -20.73
CA MET A 687 -73.75 11.96 -21.31
C MET A 687 -74.84 13.03 -21.53
N ALA A 688 -75.05 13.94 -20.57
CA ALA A 688 -76.00 15.04 -20.70
C ALA A 688 -75.64 15.98 -21.86
N LEU A 689 -74.36 16.32 -22.02
CA LEU A 689 -73.86 17.13 -23.15
C LEU A 689 -74.08 16.44 -24.51
N CYS A 690 -73.75 15.15 -24.62
CA CYS A 690 -73.97 14.37 -25.84
C CYS A 690 -75.46 14.25 -26.19
N CYS A 691 -76.32 14.05 -25.18
CA CYS A 691 -77.77 14.05 -25.36
C CYS A 691 -78.28 15.42 -25.84
N GLY A 692 -77.77 16.52 -25.29
CA GLY A 692 -78.06 17.88 -25.77
C GLY A 692 -77.62 18.10 -27.22
N TYR A 693 -76.45 17.58 -27.60
CA TYR A 693 -75.96 17.61 -28.98
C TYR A 693 -76.86 16.81 -29.94
N ARG A 694 -77.30 15.60 -29.54
CA ARG A 694 -78.32 14.82 -30.28
C ARG A 694 -79.61 15.62 -30.46
N SER A 695 -80.10 16.29 -29.41
CA SER A 695 -81.31 17.10 -29.46
C SER A 695 -81.21 18.28 -30.44
N ALA A 696 -80.02 18.82 -30.69
CA ALA A 696 -79.80 19.89 -31.68
C ALA A 696 -80.06 19.43 -33.13
N PHE A 697 -80.00 18.13 -33.42
CA PHE A 697 -80.35 17.59 -34.74
C PHE A 697 -81.86 17.40 -34.92
N SER A 698 -82.67 17.49 -33.85
CA SER A 698 -84.13 17.36 -33.94
C SER A 698 -84.78 18.42 -34.85
N GLN A 699 -84.16 19.60 -34.99
CA GLN A 699 -84.58 20.64 -35.93
C GLN A 699 -84.48 20.20 -37.41
N TYR A 700 -83.66 19.19 -37.71
CA TYR A 700 -83.50 18.59 -39.03
C TYR A 700 -84.31 17.30 -39.18
N SER A 701 -85.19 16.97 -38.23
CA SER A 701 -86.00 15.74 -38.25
C SER A 701 -86.81 15.54 -39.52
N TYR A 702 -87.27 16.64 -40.14
CA TYR A 702 -87.93 16.60 -41.44
C TYR A 702 -87.09 15.92 -42.54
N LEU A 703 -85.74 15.93 -42.46
CA LEU A 703 -84.86 15.28 -43.45
C LEU A 703 -84.83 13.75 -43.36
N TYR A 704 -85.24 13.17 -42.23
CA TYR A 704 -85.10 11.73 -41.95
C TYR A 704 -86.34 11.05 -41.35
N VAL A 705 -87.35 11.82 -40.93
CA VAL A 705 -88.65 11.32 -40.45
C VAL A 705 -89.73 11.37 -41.54
N GLU A 706 -89.69 12.36 -42.43
CA GLU A 706 -90.69 12.50 -43.49
C GLU A 706 -90.48 11.51 -44.64
N ASP A 707 -91.56 10.90 -45.13
CA ASP A 707 -91.49 9.99 -46.29
C ASP A 707 -91.16 10.81 -47.54
N ARG A 708 -89.96 10.56 -48.08
CA ARG A 708 -89.45 11.20 -49.31
C ARG A 708 -90.44 11.07 -50.48
N ARG A 709 -91.28 10.03 -50.51
CA ARG A 709 -92.31 9.83 -51.56
C ARG A 709 -93.49 10.78 -51.40
N GLU A 710 -93.83 11.13 -50.16
CA GLU A 710 -94.98 11.98 -49.83
C GLU A 710 -94.66 13.48 -50.02
N ILE A 711 -93.43 13.91 -49.71
CA ILE A 711 -92.97 15.25 -50.06
C ILE A 711 -92.84 15.41 -51.59
N LEU A 712 -92.33 14.39 -52.28
CA LEU A 712 -92.20 14.42 -53.75
C LEU A 712 -93.59 14.53 -54.41
N SER A 713 -94.61 13.85 -53.89
CA SER A 713 -95.99 13.95 -54.40
C SER A 713 -96.61 15.32 -54.10
N GLN A 714 -96.37 15.91 -52.92
CA GLN A 714 -96.79 17.29 -52.61
C GLN A 714 -96.09 18.34 -53.49
N PHE A 715 -94.80 18.19 -53.77
CA PHE A 715 -94.06 19.07 -54.70
C PHE A 715 -94.59 18.97 -56.13
N LEU A 716 -94.90 17.75 -56.59
CA LEU A 716 -95.53 17.53 -57.90
C LEU A 716 -96.96 18.10 -57.97
N PHE A 717 -97.70 18.10 -56.84
CA PHE A 717 -99.03 18.70 -56.74
C PHE A 717 -98.99 20.25 -56.78
N LEU A 718 -98.02 20.87 -56.10
CA LEU A 718 -97.80 22.32 -56.12
C LEU A 718 -97.27 22.84 -57.47
N LYS A 719 -96.53 22.04 -58.24
CA LYS A 719 -96.09 22.39 -59.60
C LYS A 719 -97.26 22.59 -60.59
N ARG A 720 -98.48 22.11 -60.27
CA ARG A 720 -99.70 22.33 -61.07
C ARG A 720 -100.40 23.68 -60.79
N ARG A 721 -99.93 24.51 -59.85
CA ARG A 721 -100.46 25.86 -59.61
C ARG A 721 -99.35 26.89 -59.44
N LEU A 722 -98.99 27.61 -60.50
CA LEU A 722 -98.24 28.87 -60.40
C LEU A 722 -98.63 29.87 -61.49
N THR A 723 -99.08 31.07 -61.09
CA THR A 723 -98.85 32.41 -61.71
C THR A 723 -98.91 33.48 -60.57
N PRO A 724 -98.50 34.76 -60.75
CA PRO A 724 -97.17 35.24 -60.35
C PRO A 724 -97.21 36.51 -59.44
N THR A 725 -96.44 36.56 -58.36
CA THR A 725 -95.78 37.80 -57.90
C THR A 725 -94.66 37.47 -56.91
N LYS A 726 -93.49 38.07 -57.19
CA LYS A 726 -92.18 37.86 -56.56
C LYS A 726 -92.17 38.46 -55.13
N GLY A 727 -91.37 37.99 -54.17
CA GLY A 727 -90.39 36.91 -54.20
C GLY A 727 -89.45 36.99 -53.01
N SER A 728 -89.08 35.83 -52.48
CA SER A 728 -87.79 35.58 -51.81
C SER A 728 -87.51 34.07 -51.77
N MET A 729 -87.64 33.44 -52.94
CA MET A 729 -86.84 32.27 -53.26
C MET A 729 -85.46 32.80 -53.68
N LYS A 730 -84.55 32.96 -52.72
CA LYS A 730 -83.13 33.04 -52.99
C LYS A 730 -82.37 32.23 -51.96
N LYS A 731 -81.62 31.25 -52.52
CA LYS A 731 -80.52 30.47 -51.94
C LYS A 731 -80.87 29.09 -51.35
N CYS A 732 -81.45 28.24 -52.18
CA CYS A 732 -80.92 26.89 -52.33
C CYS A 732 -80.53 26.68 -53.80
N VAL A 733 -79.39 27.23 -54.24
CA VAL A 733 -78.53 26.59 -55.26
C VAL A 733 -77.14 27.21 -55.12
N GLY A 734 -76.15 26.35 -54.89
CA GLY A 734 -74.74 26.67 -54.93
C GLY A 734 -74.02 26.04 -53.76
N TRP A 735 -73.50 24.82 -53.95
CA TRP A 735 -72.07 24.55 -54.01
C TRP A 735 -71.89 23.02 -54.07
N SER A 736 -71.57 22.50 -55.25
CA SER A 736 -70.73 21.30 -55.36
C SER A 736 -69.26 21.75 -55.42
N PRO A 737 -68.32 20.79 -55.49
CA PRO A 737 -67.31 20.47 -54.49
C PRO A 737 -66.05 21.35 -54.55
N SER A 738 -65.11 21.12 -53.61
CA SER A 738 -63.74 21.66 -53.49
C SER A 738 -63.63 23.04 -52.82
N ARG A 739 -62.66 23.35 -51.96
CA ARG A 739 -61.46 22.69 -51.40
C ARG A 739 -60.97 23.64 -50.28
N CYS A 740 -60.45 23.08 -49.17
CA CYS A 740 -59.35 23.58 -48.32
C CYS A 740 -59.49 22.85 -46.97
N SER A 741 -58.84 21.70 -46.81
CA SER A 741 -57.43 21.56 -46.40
C SER A 741 -57.25 21.75 -44.89
N THR A 742 -56.70 20.70 -44.26
CA THR A 742 -55.87 20.70 -43.03
C THR A 742 -56.58 21.14 -41.74
N ALA A 743 -56.63 20.36 -40.66
CA ALA A 743 -55.77 19.29 -40.21
C ALA A 743 -56.51 18.34 -39.26
N GLY A 744 -56.06 17.09 -39.27
CA GLY A 744 -56.45 15.98 -38.40
C GLY A 744 -55.57 14.82 -38.80
#